data_AF-M7TB82-F1
#
_entry.id   AF-M7TB82-F1
#
_cell.length_a   1.000
_cell.length_b   1.000
_cell.length_c   1.000
_cell.angle_alpha   90.00
_cell.angle_beta   90.00
_cell.angle_gamma   90.00
#
_symmetry.space_group_name_H-M   'P 1'
#
loop_
_entity.id
_entity.type
_entity.pdbx_description
1 polymer ?
#
loop_
_entity_poly.entity_id
_entity_poly.type
_entity_poly.pdbx_seq_one_letter_code
_entity_poly.pdbx_strand_id
1 'polypeptide(L)'
;MKTNVKYLSKIVIVLSLLIGIIPNFFVVAEFDRPHVVVTEISLTPEVTAGDIFEEIIELSNVGSESAYRVQLEFYIENPFALLNTSSTIFIGKISRSDSESVSIPISVDKKAVVGIYSIAFLVRWEGNEGIIYSQSNTFNVKVLETPQVDIQEKIIGQDPLRVTAGDSFLKTLSFTNEGVEEARMVRLSLDVRYPFTLTTTSSNIFLGDLNINENRTISLDILVDRNAVGVYSISYTISFIDSSDRSYEKEGEFGVEILGKPIKLLQEVIFSEKTSGVFTGDTFIKKFNLTNIGGYEAKRIQISLDVNYPFSLPSSSSNLYIGDLTFSESKITSVRFSVDRNAPVAVYSIPYTITYENDYGESYEETGEFGVEVSGNPQLLIDEIIIDPSPLSLGQNGLMILKVSNVGSDVARDTSIRIFGGTNILTSSFAYIANLNSKDTESITFPISIDNNLKLGTYLMNITLSYDNYLNTTYHSANLHELKVISAPVFVPPFYIGATIGLASISLLGYLIYNWNPSDSSYKAELKEGESQKTRRLWNDKRGRYILLIMGVIVMYVIIFPIPYIIHTNLDNAGIVVYSNTVELESLPNNIQEICSLRGIYEPNVLLVRHIEPKWFTLVVSSVSYDTGTMVEMSDFIIDWYIDWHDFNIVDQPFQKFAISDINQLGYIETFFERALLVQEDSISLFDLSIVTFYGGPILFILCLTLITQRRLAIWNLPACLGLFSFQTWITNIIASKHHIAITTEWAYFGYLFAGLIPLAIYAWHFERSAGGRSTALKMKTLSRKLGLFWD
;
A
#
# COMPACT_ATOMS: atom_id res chain seq x y z
N MET A 1 12.44 -5.47 112.19
CA MET A 1 13.72 -6.13 112.54
C MET A 1 14.84 -5.16 112.16
N LYS A 2 15.65 -4.75 113.15
CA LYS A 2 16.97 -4.12 113.03
C LYS A 2 17.04 -2.72 112.36
N THR A 3 17.04 -1.64 113.17
CA THR A 3 18.21 -0.93 113.78
C THR A 3 18.91 0.01 112.81
N ASN A 4 18.72 1.33 112.95
CA ASN A 4 19.43 2.27 113.86
C ASN A 4 20.79 2.71 113.31
N VAL A 5 20.89 3.99 112.93
CA VAL A 5 21.90 4.99 113.36
C VAL A 5 21.23 6.37 113.11
N LYS A 6 20.66 7.11 114.08
CA LYS A 6 21.20 7.91 115.21
C LYS A 6 22.20 9.01 114.82
N TYR A 7 21.90 10.24 115.27
CA TYR A 7 22.69 11.48 115.27
C TYR A 7 22.55 12.46 114.08
N LEU A 8 21.52 13.30 114.14
CA LEU A 8 21.75 14.73 114.35
C LEU A 8 20.65 15.31 115.26
N SER A 9 20.97 15.29 116.56
CA SER A 9 20.18 15.85 117.63
C SER A 9 20.52 17.32 117.85
N LYS A 10 19.49 18.10 118.20
CA LYS A 10 19.56 19.09 119.30
C LYS A 10 20.63 20.18 119.19
N ILE A 11 20.36 21.14 118.31
CA ILE A 11 20.62 22.58 118.46
C ILE A 11 19.35 23.18 117.85
N VAL A 12 18.24 23.47 118.54
CA VAL A 12 18.01 24.62 119.43
C VAL A 12 16.71 24.34 120.24
N ILE A 13 16.70 23.31 121.08
CA ILE A 13 15.77 23.23 122.21
C ILE A 13 16.71 23.16 123.42
N VAL A 14 16.63 24.19 124.27
CA VAL A 14 17.53 24.52 125.40
C VAL A 14 18.57 25.62 125.08
N LEU A 15 18.08 26.80 124.67
CA LEU A 15 18.19 27.99 125.51
C LEU A 15 16.76 28.26 126.05
N SER A 16 16.37 27.72 127.20
CA SER A 16 16.42 28.43 128.49
C SER A 16 15.55 29.71 128.45
N LEU A 17 14.27 29.68 128.82
CA LEU A 17 13.83 29.59 130.22
C LEU A 17 14.61 30.56 131.13
N LEU A 18 14.47 31.85 130.85
CA LEU A 18 14.70 32.97 131.77
C LEU A 18 14.05 34.23 131.18
N ILE A 19 13.39 35.00 132.05
CA ILE A 19 12.73 36.28 131.77
C ILE A 19 11.38 36.08 131.07
N GLY A 20 10.22 36.36 131.65
CA GLY A 20 9.92 37.39 132.64
C GLY A 20 8.67 38.08 132.13
N ILE A 21 7.64 38.15 132.97
CA ILE A 21 6.41 38.91 132.78
C ILE A 21 6.76 40.32 132.27
N ILE A 22 6.42 40.64 131.03
CA ILE A 22 6.30 42.02 130.55
C ILE A 22 5.15 42.04 129.52
N PRO A 23 4.11 42.87 129.69
CA PRO A 23 3.18 43.13 128.60
C PRO A 23 3.94 43.83 127.48
N ASN A 24 3.97 43.23 126.29
CA ASN A 24 4.33 43.98 125.08
C ASN A 24 3.20 44.99 124.83
N PHE A 25 3.30 46.14 125.51
CA PHE A 25 3.04 47.41 124.87
C PHE A 25 3.79 47.36 123.53
N PHE A 26 3.07 47.13 122.44
CA PHE A 26 3.47 47.78 121.20
C PHE A 26 3.33 49.27 121.50
N VAL A 27 4.45 49.86 121.92
CA VAL A 27 4.74 51.24 121.60
C VAL A 27 4.64 51.27 120.07
N VAL A 28 3.46 51.63 119.55
CA VAL A 28 3.42 52.36 118.29
C VAL A 28 4.39 53.48 118.55
N ALA A 29 5.50 53.52 117.81
CA ALA A 29 6.38 54.67 117.85
C ALA A 29 5.45 55.85 117.54
N GLU A 30 5.06 56.59 118.57
CA GLU A 30 4.34 57.84 118.40
C GLU A 30 5.35 58.70 117.66
N PHE A 31 5.19 58.77 116.35
CA PHE A 31 5.89 59.76 115.57
C PHE A 31 5.46 61.08 116.20
N ASP A 32 6.41 61.80 116.79
CA ASP A 32 6.18 63.12 117.40
C ASP A 32 5.97 64.20 116.33
N ARG A 33 5.32 63.79 115.22
CA ARG A 33 5.15 64.45 113.93
C ARG A 33 4.02 63.74 113.18
N PRO A 34 3.34 64.40 112.23
CA PRO A 34 2.33 63.72 111.42
C PRO A 34 2.97 62.64 110.54
N HIS A 35 2.32 61.48 110.48
CA HIS A 35 2.81 60.34 109.71
C HIS A 35 1.65 59.68 109.00
N VAL A 36 1.48 60.02 107.73
CA VAL A 36 0.44 59.45 106.86
C VAL A 36 0.98 58.16 106.25
N VAL A 37 0.24 57.07 106.39
CA VAL A 37 0.54 55.78 105.77
C VAL A 37 -0.62 55.34 104.89
N VAL A 38 -0.31 54.62 103.81
CA VAL A 38 -1.32 53.92 103.02
C VAL A 38 -1.71 52.66 103.79
N THR A 39 -2.97 52.55 104.21
CA THR A 39 -3.48 51.40 104.99
C THR A 39 -4.08 50.32 104.11
N GLU A 40 -4.73 50.71 103.01
CA GLU A 40 -5.34 49.78 102.06
C GLU A 40 -5.13 50.27 100.61
N ILE A 41 -4.72 49.34 99.75
CA ILE A 41 -4.60 49.51 98.29
C ILE A 41 -4.88 48.16 97.61
N SER A 42 -5.55 48.15 96.47
CA SER A 42 -5.76 46.92 95.70
C SER A 42 -4.42 46.48 95.11
N LEU A 43 -3.91 45.35 95.59
CA LEU A 43 -2.54 44.94 95.27
C LEU A 43 -2.37 44.50 93.81
N THR A 44 -3.43 44.00 93.16
CA THR A 44 -3.43 43.52 91.77
C THR A 44 -4.83 43.47 91.11
N PRO A 45 -5.43 44.60 90.68
CA PRO A 45 -6.60 44.55 89.80
C PRO A 45 -6.26 43.84 88.47
N GLU A 46 -7.14 42.93 88.03
CA GLU A 46 -7.07 42.26 86.73
C GLU A 46 -8.02 42.96 85.75
N VAL A 47 -7.48 43.46 84.63
CA VAL A 47 -8.19 44.31 83.67
C VAL A 47 -7.84 43.91 82.24
N THR A 48 -8.73 44.09 81.27
CA THR A 48 -8.46 43.86 79.84
C THR A 48 -8.18 45.19 79.11
N ALA A 49 -7.55 45.11 77.93
CA ALA A 49 -7.29 46.29 77.12
C ALA A 49 -8.58 47.02 76.75
N GLY A 50 -8.68 48.31 77.08
CA GLY A 50 -9.89 49.13 76.87
C GLY A 50 -10.82 49.24 78.08
N ASP A 51 -10.57 48.50 79.16
CA ASP A 51 -11.38 48.58 80.39
C ASP A 51 -11.13 49.88 81.17
N ILE A 52 -12.08 50.18 82.06
CA ILE A 52 -11.99 51.23 83.07
C ILE A 52 -12.15 50.57 84.44
N PHE A 53 -11.24 50.83 85.36
CA PHE A 53 -11.31 50.33 86.73
C PHE A 53 -11.14 51.47 87.74
N GLU A 54 -11.67 51.28 88.95
CA GLU A 54 -11.53 52.24 90.05
C GLU A 54 -10.54 51.69 91.09
N GLU A 55 -9.50 52.46 91.39
CA GLU A 55 -8.55 52.16 92.45
C GLU A 55 -8.89 52.98 93.71
N ILE A 56 -9.02 52.31 94.86
CA ILE A 56 -9.33 52.96 96.14
C ILE A 56 -8.07 52.95 96.99
N ILE A 57 -7.61 54.13 97.40
CA ILE A 57 -6.46 54.32 98.28
C ILE A 57 -6.93 54.88 99.62
N GLU A 58 -6.71 54.12 100.69
CA GLU A 58 -6.98 54.58 102.06
C GLU A 58 -5.70 55.11 102.71
N LEU A 59 -5.76 56.33 103.22
CA LEU A 59 -4.66 57.01 103.92
C LEU A 59 -5.04 57.21 105.37
N SER A 60 -4.20 56.75 106.29
CA SER A 60 -4.40 56.94 107.73
C SER A 60 -3.24 57.71 108.35
N ASN A 61 -3.55 58.69 109.20
CA ASN A 61 -2.53 59.42 109.95
C ASN A 61 -2.26 58.74 111.29
N VAL A 62 -1.17 57.97 111.35
CA VAL A 62 -0.72 57.23 112.53
C VAL A 62 0.24 58.04 113.43
N GLY A 63 0.51 59.31 113.09
CA GLY A 63 1.35 60.21 113.87
C GLY A 63 0.62 60.87 115.05
N SER A 64 1.37 61.53 115.94
CA SER A 64 0.81 62.22 117.11
C SER A 64 0.17 63.58 116.80
N GLU A 65 0.38 64.11 115.59
CA GLU A 65 -0.11 65.42 115.10
C GLU A 65 -1.01 65.29 113.85
N SER A 66 -1.77 66.34 113.52
CA SER A 66 -2.55 66.38 112.26
C SER A 66 -1.66 66.61 111.04
N ALA A 67 -1.96 65.93 109.94
CA ALA A 67 -1.33 66.16 108.64
C ALA A 67 -2.14 67.19 107.85
N TYR A 68 -1.51 68.27 107.40
CA TYR A 68 -2.14 69.33 106.61
C TYR A 68 -1.72 69.25 105.15
N ARG A 69 -2.56 69.79 104.26
CA ARG A 69 -2.33 69.84 102.81
C ARG A 69 -1.91 68.48 102.24
N VAL A 70 -2.55 67.43 102.73
CA VAL A 70 -2.33 66.07 102.24
C VAL A 70 -2.75 66.03 100.77
N GLN A 71 -1.84 65.59 99.92
CA GLN A 71 -2.07 65.43 98.49
C GLN A 71 -1.46 64.11 97.99
N LEU A 72 -2.12 63.50 97.01
CA LEU A 72 -1.63 62.35 96.25
C LEU A 72 -1.20 62.81 94.87
N GLU A 73 -0.01 62.42 94.41
CA GLU A 73 0.51 62.71 93.08
C GLU A 73 0.78 61.39 92.34
N PHE A 74 0.06 61.12 91.25
CA PHE A 74 0.16 59.90 90.44
C PHE A 74 1.10 60.08 89.25
N TYR A 75 1.96 59.08 89.04
CA TYR A 75 2.80 58.95 87.86
C TYR A 75 2.24 57.84 86.98
N ILE A 76 1.32 58.21 86.09
CA ILE A 76 0.64 57.28 85.18
C ILE A 76 1.29 57.37 83.80
N GLU A 77 1.73 56.22 83.30
CA GLU A 77 2.33 56.04 81.98
C GLU A 77 1.46 55.12 81.12
N ASN A 78 1.73 55.10 79.81
CA ASN A 78 1.10 54.14 78.89
C ASN A 78 1.32 52.70 79.41
N PRO A 79 0.29 51.84 79.46
CA PRO A 79 -1.00 51.96 78.78
C PRO A 79 -2.14 52.60 79.59
N PHE A 80 -1.91 53.24 80.73
CA PHE A 80 -2.99 53.78 81.55
C PHE A 80 -3.21 55.29 81.37
N ALA A 81 -4.43 55.75 81.66
CA ALA A 81 -4.77 57.17 81.73
C ALA A 81 -5.83 57.45 82.81
N LEU A 82 -5.67 58.53 83.56
CA LEU A 82 -6.67 59.02 84.50
C LEU A 82 -7.91 59.55 83.78
N LEU A 83 -9.09 59.16 84.24
CA LEU A 83 -10.35 59.70 83.75
C LEU A 83 -10.83 60.82 84.66
N ASN A 84 -11.12 61.99 84.08
CA ASN A 84 -11.80 63.12 84.74
C ASN A 84 -11.19 63.57 86.08
N THR A 85 -9.91 63.27 86.32
CA THR A 85 -9.18 63.58 87.57
C THR A 85 -7.80 64.13 87.22
N SER A 86 -7.28 65.04 88.05
CA SER A 86 -5.91 65.54 87.91
C SER A 86 -4.91 64.53 88.46
N SER A 87 -3.67 64.54 87.95
CA SER A 87 -2.57 63.73 88.48
C SER A 87 -2.22 64.07 89.92
N THR A 88 -2.65 65.23 90.43
CA THR A 88 -2.57 65.60 91.84
C THR A 88 -3.97 65.69 92.45
N ILE A 89 -4.25 64.95 93.51
CA ILE A 89 -5.52 64.96 94.25
C ILE A 89 -5.27 65.57 95.63
N PHE A 90 -5.99 66.65 95.95
CA PHE A 90 -5.89 67.33 97.24
C PHE A 90 -6.92 66.77 98.22
N ILE A 91 -6.45 66.17 99.32
CA ILE A 91 -7.29 65.57 100.37
C ILE A 91 -7.55 66.58 101.50
N GLY A 92 -6.59 67.48 101.74
CA GLY A 92 -6.75 68.54 102.75
C GLY A 92 -6.10 68.19 104.08
N LYS A 93 -6.88 68.06 105.16
CA LYS A 93 -6.36 67.79 106.51
C LYS A 93 -6.80 66.39 106.95
N ILE A 94 -5.85 65.54 107.35
CA ILE A 94 -6.14 64.27 108.02
C ILE A 94 -5.78 64.44 109.50
N SER A 95 -6.81 64.43 110.35
CA SER A 95 -6.62 64.59 111.80
C SER A 95 -5.86 63.40 112.40
N ARG A 96 -5.37 63.56 113.62
CA ARG A 96 -4.70 62.46 114.33
C ARG A 96 -5.62 61.25 114.43
N SER A 97 -5.11 60.08 114.05
CA SER A 97 -5.83 58.79 114.08
C SER A 97 -7.07 58.75 113.18
N ASP A 98 -7.17 59.69 112.24
CA ASP A 98 -8.23 59.74 111.22
C ASP A 98 -7.74 59.10 109.93
N SER A 99 -8.69 58.66 109.10
CA SER A 99 -8.42 58.05 107.80
C SER A 99 -9.29 58.68 106.72
N GLU A 100 -8.75 58.79 105.51
CA GLU A 100 -9.46 59.28 104.33
C GLU A 100 -9.27 58.30 103.16
N SER A 101 -10.34 58.05 102.42
CA SER A 101 -10.34 57.17 101.23
C SER A 101 -10.50 57.97 99.95
N VAL A 102 -9.69 57.66 98.94
CA VAL A 102 -9.73 58.31 97.62
C VAL A 102 -9.98 57.25 96.56
N SER A 103 -11.06 57.39 95.77
CA SER A 103 -11.33 56.54 94.60
C SER A 103 -10.88 57.22 93.31
N ILE A 104 -10.22 56.47 92.43
CA ILE A 104 -9.56 56.99 91.24
C ILE A 104 -9.91 56.11 90.03
N PRO A 105 -10.66 56.65 89.05
CA PRO A 105 -10.96 55.93 87.83
C PRO A 105 -9.77 55.99 86.84
N ILE A 106 -9.26 54.81 86.48
CA ILE A 106 -8.14 54.61 85.57
C ILE A 106 -8.64 53.84 84.34
N SER A 107 -8.34 54.35 83.14
CA SER A 107 -8.61 53.68 81.86
C SER A 107 -7.37 52.98 81.33
N VAL A 108 -7.58 51.86 80.63
CA VAL A 108 -6.54 51.09 79.95
C VAL A 108 -6.62 51.32 78.44
N ASP A 109 -5.49 51.59 77.77
CA ASP A 109 -5.41 51.73 76.32
C ASP A 109 -5.94 50.45 75.63
N LYS A 110 -6.72 50.62 74.56
CA LYS A 110 -7.25 49.50 73.76
C LYS A 110 -6.16 48.65 73.10
N LYS A 111 -4.93 49.15 73.03
CA LYS A 111 -3.74 48.48 72.49
C LYS A 111 -2.74 48.08 73.57
N ALA A 112 -3.15 48.11 74.84
CA ALA A 112 -2.31 47.67 75.94
C ALA A 112 -1.81 46.24 75.70
N VAL A 113 -0.50 46.05 75.84
CA VAL A 113 0.10 44.72 75.72
C VAL A 113 -0.20 43.92 76.99
N VAL A 114 -0.36 42.60 76.85
CA VAL A 114 -0.57 41.71 77.99
C VAL A 114 0.65 41.76 78.91
N GLY A 115 0.43 41.95 80.22
CA GLY A 115 1.54 42.08 81.16
C GLY A 115 1.12 42.62 82.52
N ILE A 116 2.08 42.63 83.45
CA ILE A 116 1.93 43.27 84.76
C ILE A 116 2.63 44.61 84.71
N TYR A 117 1.91 45.67 85.02
CA TYR A 117 2.38 47.04 85.03
C TYR A 117 2.34 47.61 86.45
N SER A 118 3.25 48.51 86.80
CA SER A 118 3.29 49.15 88.12
C SER A 118 2.92 50.63 88.00
N ILE A 119 1.97 51.08 88.80
CA ILE A 119 1.60 52.50 88.91
C ILE A 119 2.20 53.05 90.20
N ALA A 120 3.00 54.10 90.08
CA ALA A 120 3.62 54.78 91.21
C ALA A 120 2.84 56.03 91.60
N PHE A 121 2.75 56.29 92.91
CA PHE A 121 2.17 57.52 93.43
C PHE A 121 2.92 58.02 94.66
N LEU A 122 2.84 59.31 94.91
CA LEU A 122 3.51 60.01 95.99
C LEU A 122 2.48 60.67 96.89
N VAL A 123 2.47 60.30 98.17
CA VAL A 123 1.73 61.01 99.20
C VAL A 123 2.62 62.14 99.70
N ARG A 124 2.14 63.38 99.74
CA ARG A 124 2.82 64.51 100.38
C ARG A 124 1.92 65.15 101.43
N TRP A 125 2.49 65.54 102.56
CA TRP A 125 1.77 66.27 103.60
C TRP A 125 2.67 67.26 104.32
N GLU A 126 2.08 68.30 104.91
CA GLU A 126 2.73 69.36 105.67
C GLU A 126 2.41 69.17 107.17
N GLY A 127 3.43 69.23 108.03
CA GLY A 127 3.24 69.20 109.48
C GLY A 127 3.00 70.57 110.11
N ASN A 128 2.71 70.58 111.41
CA ASN A 128 2.41 71.81 112.16
C ASN A 128 3.52 72.89 112.07
N GLU A 129 4.77 72.47 111.89
CA GLU A 129 5.94 73.33 111.77
C GLU A 129 6.21 73.81 110.32
N GLY A 130 5.34 73.49 109.36
CA GLY A 130 5.51 73.79 107.94
C GLY A 130 6.48 72.86 107.20
N ILE A 131 6.95 71.79 107.86
CA ILE A 131 7.82 70.77 107.27
C ILE A 131 7.00 69.87 106.35
N ILE A 132 7.47 69.70 105.11
CA ILE A 132 6.84 68.82 104.12
C ILE A 132 7.45 67.42 104.21
N TYR A 133 6.59 66.44 104.34
CA TYR A 133 6.90 65.02 104.30
C TYR A 133 6.36 64.40 103.01
N SER A 134 6.99 63.32 102.55
CA SER A 134 6.49 62.55 101.42
C SER A 134 6.81 61.07 101.53
N GLN A 135 5.96 60.25 100.91
CA GLN A 135 6.11 58.81 100.82
C GLN A 135 5.73 58.32 99.42
N SER A 136 6.64 57.62 98.75
CA SER A 136 6.38 56.94 97.48
C SER A 136 5.76 55.56 97.72
N ASN A 137 4.73 55.23 96.97
CA ASN A 137 4.05 53.95 97.00
C ASN A 137 3.82 53.46 95.56
N THR A 138 3.64 52.16 95.38
CA THR A 138 3.40 51.54 94.08
C THR A 138 2.40 50.40 94.22
N PHE A 139 1.52 50.23 93.24
CA PHE A 139 0.67 49.04 93.11
C PHE A 139 0.77 48.47 91.70
N ASN A 140 0.48 47.18 91.55
CA ASN A 140 0.60 46.48 90.28
C ASN A 140 -0.79 46.29 89.66
N VAL A 141 -0.90 46.40 88.34
CA VAL A 141 -2.12 46.15 87.56
C VAL A 141 -1.78 45.08 86.54
N LYS A 142 -2.59 44.01 86.47
CA LYS A 142 -2.39 42.93 85.51
C LYS A 142 -3.33 43.12 84.33
N VAL A 143 -2.76 43.45 83.17
CA VAL A 143 -3.48 43.55 81.89
C VAL A 143 -3.55 42.16 81.27
N LEU A 144 -4.77 41.65 81.10
CA LEU A 144 -5.08 40.37 80.49
C LEU A 144 -5.25 40.50 78.97
N GLU A 145 -5.06 39.38 78.27
CA GLU A 145 -5.32 39.27 76.84
C GLU A 145 -6.82 39.43 76.58
N THR A 146 -7.19 40.25 75.59
CA THR A 146 -8.56 40.25 75.08
C THR A 146 -8.75 38.97 74.28
N PRO A 147 -9.76 38.13 74.58
CA PRO A 147 -9.98 36.92 73.78
C PRO A 147 -10.23 37.29 72.32
N GLN A 148 -9.52 36.65 71.40
CA GLN A 148 -9.67 36.81 69.96
C GLN A 148 -9.98 35.46 69.33
N VAL A 149 -11.02 35.42 68.50
CA VAL A 149 -11.24 34.36 67.52
C VAL A 149 -10.55 34.79 66.24
N ASP A 150 -9.65 33.96 65.70
CA ASP A 150 -8.95 34.21 64.44
C ASP A 150 -9.13 33.01 63.51
N ILE A 151 -9.87 33.20 62.42
CA ILE A 151 -10.03 32.17 61.40
C ILE A 151 -9.01 32.45 60.29
N GLN A 152 -8.04 31.54 60.13
CA GLN A 152 -7.10 31.54 59.03
C GLN A 152 -7.65 30.73 57.86
N GLU A 153 -7.78 31.36 56.72
CA GLU A 153 -8.11 30.75 55.45
C GLU A 153 -6.85 30.39 54.65
N LYS A 154 -6.85 29.19 54.08
CA LYS A 154 -5.80 28.73 53.18
C LYS A 154 -6.42 28.25 51.88
N ILE A 155 -6.05 28.92 50.79
CA ILE A 155 -6.38 28.50 49.43
C ILE A 155 -5.46 27.33 49.04
N ILE A 156 -6.04 26.20 48.65
CA ILE A 156 -5.29 25.03 48.21
C ILE A 156 -5.18 25.05 46.69
N GLY A 157 -3.95 24.99 46.17
CA GLY A 157 -3.65 24.94 44.73
C GLY A 157 -2.99 26.22 44.20
N GLN A 158 -2.93 26.35 42.87
CA GLN A 158 -2.38 27.54 42.22
C GLN A 158 -3.31 28.75 42.38
N ASP A 159 -2.69 29.92 42.48
CA ASP A 159 -3.36 31.22 42.57
C ASP A 159 -2.57 32.26 41.75
N PRO A 160 -3.14 32.83 40.66
CA PRO A 160 -4.46 32.53 40.13
C PRO A 160 -4.56 31.10 39.55
N LEU A 161 -5.73 30.49 39.65
CA LEU A 161 -6.00 29.19 39.04
C LEU A 161 -6.24 29.34 37.54
N ARG A 162 -5.57 28.56 36.70
CA ARG A 162 -5.77 28.57 35.24
C ARG A 162 -6.89 27.61 34.82
N VAL A 163 -7.88 28.13 34.09
CA VAL A 163 -9.07 27.37 33.65
C VAL A 163 -9.42 27.79 32.22
N THR A 164 -9.93 26.89 31.38
CA THR A 164 -10.40 27.24 30.03
C THR A 164 -11.87 27.68 30.08
N ALA A 165 -12.23 28.69 29.28
CA ALA A 165 -13.59 29.19 29.16
C ALA A 165 -14.57 28.04 28.87
N GLY A 166 -15.73 28.02 29.53
CA GLY A 166 -16.73 26.97 29.34
C GLY A 166 -16.50 25.65 30.09
N ASP A 167 -15.36 25.48 30.77
CA ASP A 167 -15.10 24.33 31.65
C ASP A 167 -15.51 24.63 33.10
N SER A 168 -15.63 23.60 33.93
CA SER A 168 -15.80 23.74 35.38
C SER A 168 -14.54 23.34 36.13
N PHE A 169 -14.33 23.92 37.32
CA PHE A 169 -13.18 23.65 38.16
C PHE A 169 -13.57 23.51 39.63
N LEU A 170 -12.74 22.79 40.38
CA LEU A 170 -12.86 22.62 41.83
C LEU A 170 -11.87 23.52 42.55
N LYS A 171 -12.36 24.42 43.41
CA LYS A 171 -11.53 25.23 44.31
C LYS A 171 -11.71 24.77 45.75
N THR A 172 -10.62 24.44 46.43
CA THR A 172 -10.69 24.00 47.84
C THR A 172 -10.15 25.08 48.78
N LEU A 173 -10.94 25.41 49.79
CA LEU A 173 -10.61 26.36 50.86
C LEU A 173 -10.54 25.61 52.19
N SER A 174 -9.51 25.89 52.98
CA SER A 174 -9.31 25.36 54.34
C SER A 174 -9.49 26.49 55.33
N PHE A 175 -10.27 26.29 56.39
CA PHE A 175 -10.53 27.26 57.45
C PHE A 175 -10.06 26.68 58.77
N THR A 176 -9.09 27.33 59.42
CA THR A 176 -8.54 26.90 60.71
C THR A 176 -8.79 27.97 61.75
N ASN A 177 -9.33 27.61 62.91
CA ASN A 177 -9.43 28.54 64.03
C ASN A 177 -8.09 28.57 64.78
N GLU A 178 -7.29 29.61 64.57
CA GLU A 178 -6.00 29.86 65.25
C GLU A 178 -6.15 30.82 66.45
N GLY A 179 -7.39 31.19 66.80
CA GLY A 179 -7.69 31.99 67.99
C GLY A 179 -7.54 31.22 69.30
N VAL A 180 -7.82 31.90 70.41
CA VAL A 180 -7.76 31.34 71.78
C VAL A 180 -9.13 30.90 72.30
N GLU A 181 -10.19 31.05 71.51
CA GLU A 181 -11.57 30.68 71.82
C GLU A 181 -12.26 29.95 70.64
N GLU A 182 -13.38 29.28 70.91
CA GLU A 182 -14.23 28.65 69.89
C GLU A 182 -14.91 29.69 68.99
N ALA A 183 -14.84 29.50 67.67
CA ALA A 183 -15.59 30.29 66.70
C ALA A 183 -16.95 29.63 66.46
N ARG A 184 -18.04 30.28 66.89
CA ARG A 184 -19.39 29.75 66.68
C ARG A 184 -20.03 30.29 65.42
N MET A 185 -20.95 29.52 64.86
CA MET A 185 -21.76 29.84 63.69
C MET A 185 -20.95 30.31 62.47
N VAL A 186 -19.82 29.67 62.19
CA VAL A 186 -18.95 30.06 61.08
C VAL A 186 -19.67 29.86 59.74
N ARG A 187 -19.72 30.92 58.93
CA ARG A 187 -20.38 30.97 57.61
C ARG A 187 -19.44 31.57 56.58
N LEU A 188 -19.39 30.95 55.41
CA LEU A 188 -18.74 31.48 54.21
C LEU A 188 -19.81 32.01 53.26
N SER A 189 -19.69 33.26 52.83
CA SER A 189 -20.49 33.88 51.79
C SER A 189 -19.60 34.19 50.58
N LEU A 190 -19.97 33.71 49.40
CA LEU A 190 -19.24 33.89 48.14
C LEU A 190 -19.99 34.91 47.26
N ASP A 191 -19.29 35.93 46.77
CA ASP A 191 -19.81 36.87 45.77
C ASP A 191 -19.45 36.40 44.36
N VAL A 192 -20.24 35.45 43.85
CA VAL A 192 -20.03 34.86 42.53
C VAL A 192 -20.75 35.68 41.47
N ARG A 193 -19.98 36.37 40.62
CA ARG A 193 -20.46 37.20 39.51
C ARG A 193 -19.99 36.65 38.17
N TYR A 194 -20.50 37.21 37.07
CA TYR A 194 -19.96 36.94 35.73
C TYR A 194 -18.43 37.08 35.76
N PRO A 195 -17.67 36.09 35.26
CA PRO A 195 -18.09 34.98 34.40
C PRO A 195 -18.34 33.63 35.08
N PHE A 196 -18.52 33.60 36.40
CA PHE A 196 -18.64 32.36 37.18
C PHE A 196 -20.09 32.00 37.51
N THR A 197 -20.36 30.70 37.65
CA THR A 197 -21.64 30.18 38.17
C THR A 197 -21.36 28.97 39.06
N LEU A 198 -22.00 28.90 40.23
CA LEU A 198 -21.88 27.73 41.12
C LEU A 198 -22.78 26.59 40.61
N THR A 199 -22.20 25.40 40.43
CA THR A 199 -22.90 24.24 39.87
C THR A 199 -23.52 23.34 40.94
N THR A 200 -22.87 23.18 42.09
CA THR A 200 -23.28 22.22 43.13
C THR A 200 -23.43 22.82 44.53
N THR A 201 -23.02 24.07 44.73
CA THR A 201 -22.84 24.66 46.06
C THR A 201 -23.59 25.98 46.16
N SER A 202 -24.18 26.29 47.32
CA SER A 202 -24.76 27.62 47.56
C SER A 202 -23.67 28.67 47.74
N SER A 203 -23.99 29.94 47.43
CA SER A 203 -23.11 31.06 47.74
C SER A 203 -22.92 31.26 49.25
N ASN A 204 -23.88 30.85 50.07
CA ASN A 204 -23.79 30.87 51.53
C ASN A 204 -23.63 29.45 52.06
N ILE A 205 -22.52 29.17 52.75
CA ILE A 205 -22.16 27.86 53.26
C ILE A 205 -21.96 27.92 54.77
N PHE A 206 -22.67 27.07 55.50
CA PHE A 206 -22.53 26.94 56.95
C PHE A 206 -21.45 25.92 57.27
N LEU A 207 -20.36 26.37 57.91
CA LEU A 207 -19.23 25.53 58.29
C LEU A 207 -19.39 24.92 59.69
N GLY A 208 -20.34 25.42 60.48
CA GLY A 208 -20.58 25.00 61.86
C GLY A 208 -19.73 25.77 62.86
N ASP A 209 -19.58 25.21 64.06
CA ASP A 209 -18.68 25.75 65.08
C ASP A 209 -17.27 25.16 64.89
N LEU A 210 -16.24 25.98 65.10
CA LEU A 210 -14.83 25.57 64.98
C LEU A 210 -14.14 25.70 66.33
N ASN A 211 -13.76 24.57 66.90
CA ASN A 211 -12.93 24.53 68.10
C ASN A 211 -11.53 25.08 67.83
N ILE A 212 -10.79 25.38 68.90
CA ILE A 212 -9.40 25.84 68.83
C ILE A 212 -8.56 24.82 68.05
N ASN A 213 -7.81 25.30 67.05
CA ASN A 213 -7.02 24.51 66.10
C ASN A 213 -7.83 23.52 65.23
N GLU A 214 -9.17 23.56 65.24
CA GLU A 214 -9.99 22.77 64.32
C GLU A 214 -9.87 23.33 62.91
N ASN A 215 -9.70 22.42 61.94
CA ASN A 215 -9.63 22.75 60.52
C ASN A 215 -10.82 22.14 59.78
N ARG A 216 -11.50 22.94 58.96
CA ARG A 216 -12.54 22.51 58.02
C ARG A 216 -12.19 22.88 56.59
N THR A 217 -12.35 21.91 55.70
CA THR A 217 -12.13 22.11 54.25
C THR A 217 -13.45 22.05 53.49
N ILE A 218 -13.63 22.96 52.54
CA ILE A 218 -14.76 22.95 51.60
C ILE A 218 -14.23 22.95 50.16
N SER A 219 -14.93 22.26 49.26
CA SER A 219 -14.65 22.27 47.83
C SER A 219 -15.82 22.89 47.08
N LEU A 220 -15.51 23.88 46.24
CA LEU A 220 -16.44 24.65 45.45
C LEU A 220 -16.34 24.19 43.99
N ASP A 221 -17.45 23.75 43.40
CA ASP A 221 -17.58 23.48 41.96
C ASP A 221 -18.11 24.74 41.25
N ILE A 222 -17.28 25.28 40.35
CA ILE A 222 -17.50 26.57 39.69
C ILE A 222 -17.41 26.35 38.18
N LEU A 223 -18.48 26.70 37.46
CA LEU A 223 -18.56 26.72 36.02
C LEU A 223 -18.16 28.10 35.47
N VAL A 224 -17.39 28.10 34.38
CA VAL A 224 -16.94 29.32 33.69
C VAL A 224 -17.79 29.56 32.44
N ASP A 225 -18.19 30.81 32.20
CA ASP A 225 -18.87 31.20 30.95
C ASP A 225 -18.00 30.90 29.71
N ARG A 226 -18.63 30.49 28.61
CA ARG A 226 -17.94 30.08 27.37
C ARG A 226 -17.23 31.23 26.65
N ASN A 227 -17.59 32.47 26.93
CA ASN A 227 -17.08 33.66 26.26
C ASN A 227 -16.16 34.50 27.15
N ALA A 228 -15.88 34.04 28.37
CA ALA A 228 -15.06 34.76 29.33
C ALA A 228 -13.58 34.50 29.11
N VAL A 229 -12.78 35.57 29.06
CA VAL A 229 -11.32 35.49 28.95
C VAL A 229 -10.68 36.62 29.73
N GLY A 230 -9.60 36.32 30.44
CA GLY A 230 -8.87 37.26 31.27
C GLY A 230 -8.76 36.80 32.72
N VAL A 231 -8.25 37.68 33.57
CA VAL A 231 -8.08 37.41 35.01
C VAL A 231 -9.28 37.98 35.76
N TYR A 232 -9.91 37.13 36.55
CA TYR A 232 -11.06 37.47 37.39
C TYR A 232 -10.80 37.02 38.83
N SER A 233 -11.48 37.61 39.80
CA SER A 233 -11.45 37.16 41.20
C SER A 233 -12.84 36.82 41.71
N ILE A 234 -12.89 35.94 42.70
CA ILE A 234 -14.10 35.65 43.47
C ILE A 234 -13.85 36.10 44.89
N SER A 235 -14.59 37.11 45.32
CA SER A 235 -14.55 37.61 46.69
C SER A 235 -15.42 36.74 47.61
N TYR A 236 -15.01 36.63 48.86
CA TYR A 236 -15.75 35.91 49.89
C TYR A 236 -15.66 36.62 51.24
N THR A 237 -16.68 36.40 52.07
CA THR A 237 -16.79 36.92 53.43
C THR A 237 -17.02 35.76 54.38
N ILE A 238 -16.21 35.65 55.42
CA ILE A 238 -16.35 34.70 56.51
C ILE A 238 -16.98 35.45 57.68
N SER A 239 -18.14 35.01 58.14
CA SER A 239 -18.78 35.56 59.35
C SER A 239 -18.77 34.52 60.47
N PHE A 240 -18.51 34.94 61.70
CA PHE A 240 -18.46 34.07 62.88
C PHE A 240 -18.79 34.87 64.15
N ILE A 241 -19.09 34.15 65.22
CA ILE A 241 -19.48 34.72 66.52
C ILE A 241 -18.53 34.18 67.58
N ASP A 242 -18.04 35.03 68.48
CA ASP A 242 -17.22 34.60 69.61
C ASP A 242 -18.06 33.96 70.75
N SER A 243 -17.37 33.59 71.83
CA SER A 243 -18.01 33.08 73.05
C SER A 243 -18.92 34.10 73.75
N SER A 244 -18.74 35.39 73.46
CA SER A 244 -19.44 36.55 74.05
C SER A 244 -20.56 37.10 73.16
N ASP A 245 -21.00 36.32 72.16
CA ASP A 245 -22.04 36.67 71.19
C ASP A 245 -21.73 37.92 70.33
N ARG A 246 -20.45 38.28 70.17
CA ARG A 246 -20.02 39.34 69.25
C ARG A 246 -19.75 38.77 67.87
N SER A 247 -20.34 39.40 66.84
CA SER A 247 -20.14 39.01 65.44
C SER A 247 -18.90 39.65 64.83
N TYR A 248 -18.20 38.87 64.02
CA TYR A 248 -17.03 39.27 63.27
C TYR A 248 -17.19 38.88 61.80
N GLU A 249 -16.55 39.65 60.93
CA GLU A 249 -16.48 39.37 59.49
C GLU A 249 -15.04 39.52 59.01
N LYS A 250 -14.62 38.62 58.12
CA LYS A 250 -13.32 38.63 57.44
C LYS A 250 -13.55 38.49 55.94
N GLU A 251 -12.98 39.39 55.16
CA GLU A 251 -13.07 39.37 53.70
C GLU A 251 -11.80 38.79 53.08
N GLY A 252 -11.95 38.12 51.95
CA GLY A 252 -10.84 37.64 51.13
C GLY A 252 -11.25 37.46 49.67
N GLU A 253 -10.30 37.16 48.82
CA GLU A 253 -10.55 36.81 47.42
C GLU A 253 -9.53 35.78 46.93
N PHE A 254 -9.86 35.10 45.83
CA PHE A 254 -8.91 34.27 45.10
C PHE A 254 -9.01 34.52 43.59
N GLY A 255 -7.88 34.45 42.89
CA GLY A 255 -7.79 34.71 41.46
C GLY A 255 -8.04 33.48 40.60
N VAL A 256 -8.63 33.71 39.43
CA VAL A 256 -8.83 32.72 38.37
C VAL A 256 -8.47 33.37 37.02
N GLU A 257 -7.50 32.79 36.33
CA GLU A 257 -7.11 33.15 34.97
C GLU A 257 -7.87 32.27 33.98
N ILE A 258 -8.78 32.88 33.21
CA ILE A 258 -9.60 32.19 32.22
C ILE A 258 -8.96 32.29 30.85
N LEU A 259 -8.59 31.15 30.29
CA LEU A 259 -8.04 30.98 28.95
C LEU A 259 -9.15 30.84 27.92
N GLY A 260 -8.99 31.45 26.75
CA GLY A 260 -9.94 31.30 25.65
C GLY A 260 -10.02 29.84 25.17
N LYS A 261 -11.21 29.43 24.69
CA LYS A 261 -11.35 28.13 24.02
C LYS A 261 -10.47 28.05 22.77
N PRO A 262 -10.00 26.84 22.40
CA PRO A 262 -9.21 26.63 21.21
C PRO A 262 -9.90 27.26 20.01
N ILE A 263 -9.13 28.03 19.25
CA ILE A 263 -9.57 28.54 17.95
C ILE A 263 -9.91 27.33 17.09
N LYS A 264 -10.91 27.46 16.22
CA LYS A 264 -11.18 26.45 15.20
C LYS A 264 -11.11 27.17 13.87
N LEU A 265 -10.30 26.68 12.97
CA LEU A 265 -10.31 27.17 11.59
C LEU A 265 -11.32 26.33 10.81
N LEU A 266 -12.27 26.99 10.15
CA LEU A 266 -13.07 26.32 9.15
C LEU A 266 -12.32 26.41 7.84
N GLN A 267 -12.01 25.26 7.26
CA GLN A 267 -11.38 25.19 5.96
C GLN A 267 -12.42 24.73 4.93
N GLU A 268 -12.59 25.55 3.89
CA GLU A 268 -13.37 25.17 2.71
C GLU A 268 -12.42 25.03 1.52
N VAL A 269 -12.40 23.84 0.95
CA VAL A 269 -11.57 23.53 -0.20
C VAL A 269 -12.32 23.83 -1.48
N ILE A 270 -11.96 24.93 -2.15
CA ILE A 270 -12.63 25.34 -3.37
C ILE A 270 -11.78 24.90 -4.57
N PHE A 271 -12.32 24.00 -5.40
CA PHE A 271 -11.75 23.74 -6.71
C PHE A 271 -12.04 24.95 -7.61
N SER A 272 -11.01 25.49 -8.26
CA SER A 272 -11.25 26.50 -9.29
C SER A 272 -12.03 25.83 -10.43
N GLU A 273 -13.22 26.35 -10.71
CA GLU A 273 -14.19 26.00 -11.76
C GLU A 273 -13.81 24.85 -12.72
N LYS A 274 -14.57 23.75 -12.60
CA LYS A 274 -14.74 22.67 -13.59
C LYS A 274 -13.45 22.08 -14.16
N THR A 275 -12.88 21.11 -13.44
CA THR A 275 -12.01 20.08 -14.05
C THR A 275 -12.48 18.71 -13.59
N SER A 276 -13.27 18.06 -14.43
CA SER A 276 -13.51 16.62 -14.37
C SER A 276 -12.23 15.91 -14.82
N GLY A 277 -11.44 15.44 -13.84
CA GLY A 277 -10.19 14.69 -14.01
C GLY A 277 -8.98 15.56 -14.38
N VAL A 278 -7.90 15.44 -13.62
CA VAL A 278 -6.59 16.04 -13.94
C VAL A 278 -5.81 15.02 -14.75
N PHE A 279 -5.33 15.37 -15.94
CA PHE A 279 -4.59 14.39 -16.74
C PHE A 279 -3.14 14.22 -16.30
N THR A 280 -2.58 13.03 -16.53
CA THR A 280 -1.14 12.78 -16.41
C THR A 280 -0.35 13.82 -17.22
N GLY A 281 0.59 14.53 -16.58
CA GLY A 281 1.38 15.60 -17.20
C GLY A 281 0.78 17.01 -17.13
N ASP A 282 -0.46 17.18 -16.68
CA ASP A 282 -1.10 18.49 -16.55
C ASP A 282 -0.71 19.21 -15.25
N THR A 283 -1.04 20.50 -15.21
CA THR A 283 -1.00 21.31 -13.99
C THR A 283 -2.40 21.76 -13.60
N PHE A 284 -2.71 21.76 -12.31
CA PHE A 284 -3.97 22.26 -11.78
C PHE A 284 -3.75 23.22 -10.60
N ILE A 285 -4.75 24.05 -10.30
CA ILE A 285 -4.69 25.02 -9.20
C ILE A 285 -5.74 24.68 -8.15
N LYS A 286 -5.30 24.56 -6.90
CA LYS A 286 -6.15 24.36 -5.73
C LYS A 286 -6.25 25.66 -4.93
N LYS A 287 -7.48 26.06 -4.57
CA LYS A 287 -7.71 27.22 -3.69
C LYS A 287 -8.12 26.74 -2.30
N PHE A 288 -7.48 27.27 -1.28
CA PHE A 288 -7.85 27.05 0.12
C PHE A 288 -8.47 28.32 0.65
N ASN A 289 -9.73 28.24 1.09
CA ASN A 289 -10.39 29.32 1.81
C ASN A 289 -10.37 28.97 3.30
N LEU A 290 -9.61 29.73 4.09
CA LEU A 290 -9.56 29.57 5.54
C LEU A 290 -10.39 30.67 6.20
N THR A 291 -11.33 30.27 7.04
CA THR A 291 -12.17 31.18 7.82
C THR A 291 -11.93 30.93 9.31
N ASN A 292 -11.66 31.99 10.06
CA ASN A 292 -11.61 31.88 11.51
C ASN A 292 -13.03 31.81 12.10
N ILE A 293 -13.42 30.64 12.61
CA ILE A 293 -14.72 30.43 13.28
C ILE A 293 -14.58 30.34 14.81
N GLY A 294 -13.36 30.48 15.34
CA GLY A 294 -13.11 30.64 16.76
C GLY A 294 -13.52 32.01 17.26
N GLY A 295 -13.53 32.22 18.59
CA GLY A 295 -13.91 33.50 19.21
C GLY A 295 -12.80 34.56 19.27
N TYR A 296 -11.57 34.21 18.86
CA TYR A 296 -10.36 35.02 19.04
C TYR A 296 -9.50 35.02 17.77
N GLU A 297 -8.52 35.92 17.68
CA GLU A 297 -7.61 36.05 16.53
C GLU A 297 -6.69 34.82 16.42
N ALA A 298 -6.56 34.27 15.21
CA ALA A 298 -5.59 33.23 14.89
C ALA A 298 -4.34 33.87 14.29
N LYS A 299 -3.18 33.62 14.92
CA LYS A 299 -1.90 34.19 14.50
C LYS A 299 -1.02 33.17 13.80
N ARG A 300 -0.13 33.67 12.95
CA ARG A 300 0.93 32.90 12.26
C ARG A 300 0.40 31.66 11.54
N ILE A 301 -0.76 31.79 10.90
CA ILE A 301 -1.41 30.67 10.22
C ILE A 301 -0.54 30.22 9.05
N GLN A 302 -0.24 28.93 9.03
CA GLN A 302 0.53 28.27 7.99
C GLN A 302 -0.18 26.99 7.55
N ILE A 303 -0.27 26.76 6.25
CA ILE A 303 -0.68 25.48 5.66
C ILE A 303 0.59 24.76 5.19
N SER A 304 0.79 23.53 5.65
CA SER A 304 1.79 22.60 5.13
C SER A 304 1.10 21.53 4.28
N LEU A 305 1.61 21.29 3.08
CA LEU A 305 1.13 20.28 2.15
C LEU A 305 2.12 19.13 2.09
N ASP A 306 1.65 17.91 2.35
CA ASP A 306 2.43 16.69 2.16
C ASP A 306 2.22 16.18 0.74
N VAL A 307 3.08 16.65 -0.17
CA VAL A 307 3.00 16.35 -1.60
C VAL A 307 3.99 15.25 -1.95
N ASN A 308 3.45 14.08 -2.28
CA ASN A 308 4.21 12.91 -2.72
C ASN A 308 3.95 12.59 -4.20
N TYR A 309 4.75 11.69 -4.77
CA TYR A 309 4.51 11.16 -6.12
C TYR A 309 3.06 10.65 -6.24
N PRO A 310 2.31 11.02 -7.30
CA PRO A 310 2.77 11.60 -8.57
C PRO A 310 2.74 13.13 -8.68
N PHE A 311 2.57 13.86 -7.57
CA PHE A 311 2.44 15.32 -7.60
C PHE A 311 3.76 16.03 -7.31
N SER A 312 3.87 17.25 -7.84
CA SER A 312 4.93 18.19 -7.50
C SER A 312 4.40 19.62 -7.49
N LEU A 313 5.13 20.52 -6.82
CA LEU A 313 4.81 21.95 -6.72
C LEU A 313 5.81 22.77 -7.56
N PRO A 314 5.56 22.96 -8.87
CA PRO A 314 6.55 23.57 -9.78
C PRO A 314 6.83 25.05 -9.50
N SER A 315 5.93 25.76 -8.80
CA SER A 315 6.04 27.20 -8.53
C SER A 315 5.44 27.60 -7.19
N SER A 316 5.21 26.64 -6.29
CA SER A 316 4.60 26.86 -4.98
C SER A 316 5.45 26.15 -3.93
N SER A 317 5.50 26.69 -2.71
CA SER A 317 6.08 25.99 -1.56
C SER A 317 5.08 25.00 -0.98
N SER A 318 5.58 23.94 -0.35
CA SER A 318 4.76 23.04 0.47
C SER A 318 4.22 23.76 1.72
N ASN A 319 4.93 24.80 2.18
CA ASN A 319 4.53 25.63 3.31
C ASN A 319 4.02 26.99 2.84
N LEU A 320 2.76 27.31 3.11
CA LEU A 320 2.08 28.54 2.71
C LEU A 320 1.77 29.36 3.94
N TYR A 321 2.36 30.56 4.02
CA TYR A 321 2.06 31.49 5.10
C TYR A 321 0.82 32.32 4.76
N ILE A 322 -0.21 32.22 5.58
CA ILE A 322 -1.48 32.92 5.41
C ILE A 322 -1.48 34.22 6.20
N GLY A 323 -0.73 34.27 7.31
CA GLY A 323 -0.69 35.42 8.22
C GLY A 323 -1.71 35.26 9.34
N ASP A 324 -2.27 36.38 9.80
CA ASP A 324 -3.20 36.40 10.92
C ASP A 324 -4.64 36.53 10.39
N LEU A 325 -5.62 35.94 11.10
CA LEU A 325 -7.05 36.06 10.82
C LEU A 325 -7.80 36.47 12.06
N THR A 326 -8.45 37.62 12.00
CA THR A 326 -9.36 38.11 13.04
C THR A 326 -10.67 37.31 13.08
N PHE A 327 -11.50 37.55 14.10
CA PHE A 327 -12.80 36.87 14.25
C PHE A 327 -13.64 36.96 12.97
N SER A 328 -14.09 35.81 12.44
CA SER A 328 -14.89 35.71 11.21
C SER A 328 -14.21 36.16 9.92
N GLU A 329 -12.91 36.49 9.95
CA GLU A 329 -12.15 36.83 8.76
C GLU A 329 -11.88 35.59 7.90
N SER A 330 -11.85 35.76 6.58
CA SER A 330 -11.55 34.70 5.62
C SER A 330 -10.45 35.12 4.66
N LYS A 331 -9.53 34.22 4.34
CA LYS A 331 -8.47 34.45 3.36
C LYS A 331 -8.32 33.26 2.42
N ILE A 332 -8.22 33.59 1.12
CA ILE A 332 -8.06 32.61 0.06
C ILE A 332 -6.59 32.60 -0.39
N THR A 333 -6.01 31.41 -0.44
CA THR A 333 -4.70 31.16 -1.06
C THR A 333 -4.82 30.14 -2.18
N SER A 334 -3.87 30.12 -3.10
CA SER A 334 -3.88 29.19 -4.24
C SER A 334 -2.53 28.53 -4.46
N VAL A 335 -2.55 27.25 -4.77
CA VAL A 335 -1.37 26.40 -4.97
C VAL A 335 -1.45 25.75 -6.33
N ARG A 336 -0.37 25.79 -7.08
CA ARG A 336 -0.26 25.10 -8.37
C ARG A 336 0.42 23.75 -8.18
N PHE A 337 -0.27 22.70 -8.56
CA PHE A 337 0.23 21.33 -8.60
C PHE A 337 0.55 20.93 -10.04
N SER A 338 1.52 20.05 -10.23
CA SER A 338 1.84 19.36 -11.49
C SER A 338 1.74 17.87 -11.26
N VAL A 339 1.15 17.15 -12.21
CA VAL A 339 1.06 15.68 -12.20
C VAL A 339 2.14 15.10 -13.10
N ASP A 340 2.82 14.05 -12.64
CA ASP A 340 3.80 13.33 -13.45
C ASP A 340 3.15 12.72 -14.71
N ARG A 341 3.90 12.64 -15.81
CA ARG A 341 3.40 12.06 -17.08
C ARG A 341 3.16 10.55 -17.00
N ASN A 342 3.86 9.88 -16.09
CA ASN A 342 3.75 8.44 -15.87
C ASN A 342 2.93 8.11 -14.61
N ALA A 343 2.22 9.11 -14.06
CA ALA A 343 1.37 8.93 -12.90
C ALA A 343 0.35 7.81 -13.13
N PRO A 344 0.22 6.83 -12.22
CA PRO A 344 -0.85 5.85 -12.30
C PRO A 344 -2.22 6.54 -12.25
N VAL A 345 -3.14 6.12 -13.11
CA VAL A 345 -4.53 6.61 -13.11
C VAL A 345 -5.22 6.09 -11.86
N ALA A 346 -5.55 7.01 -10.95
CA ALA A 346 -6.15 6.72 -9.65
C ALA A 346 -6.69 8.00 -9.00
N VAL A 347 -7.48 7.83 -7.95
CA VAL A 347 -7.83 8.91 -7.03
C VAL A 347 -6.76 8.96 -5.95
N TYR A 348 -6.08 10.09 -5.83
CA TYR A 348 -5.07 10.34 -4.81
C TYR A 348 -5.61 11.25 -3.74
N SER A 349 -5.13 11.08 -2.51
CA SER A 349 -5.38 12.01 -1.42
C SER A 349 -4.11 12.79 -1.12
N ILE A 350 -4.22 14.12 -1.03
CA ILE A 350 -3.11 15.00 -0.64
C ILE A 350 -3.40 15.50 0.78
N PRO A 351 -2.66 15.02 1.79
CA PRO A 351 -2.80 15.50 3.15
C PRO A 351 -2.23 16.92 3.29
N TYR A 352 -2.82 17.66 4.22
CA TYR A 352 -2.35 18.97 4.63
C TYR A 352 -2.52 19.15 6.14
N THR A 353 -1.66 20.00 6.68
CA THR A 353 -1.65 20.39 8.08
C THR A 353 -1.75 21.90 8.17
N ILE A 354 -2.66 22.41 8.98
CA ILE A 354 -2.79 23.83 9.28
C ILE A 354 -2.27 24.03 10.69
N THR A 355 -1.23 24.84 10.83
CA THR A 355 -0.70 25.26 12.13
C THR A 355 -1.03 26.72 12.36
N TYR A 356 -1.48 27.05 13.56
CA TYR A 356 -1.74 28.42 13.98
C TYR A 356 -1.48 28.58 15.46
N GLU A 357 -1.46 29.83 15.93
CA GLU A 357 -1.29 30.15 17.33
C GLU A 357 -2.43 31.03 17.83
N ASN A 358 -2.74 30.89 19.11
CA ASN A 358 -3.65 31.81 19.79
C ASN A 358 -2.91 33.07 20.29
N ASP A 359 -3.67 33.99 20.88
CA ASP A 359 -3.13 35.24 21.47
C ASP A 359 -2.12 35.02 22.61
N TYR A 360 -2.01 33.79 23.13
CA TYR A 360 -1.10 33.39 24.20
C TYR A 360 0.17 32.70 23.68
N GLY A 361 0.31 32.53 22.36
CA GLY A 361 1.45 31.87 21.72
C GLY A 361 1.42 30.34 21.81
N GLU A 362 0.29 29.75 22.19
CA GLU A 362 0.09 28.31 22.14
C GLU A 362 -0.24 27.88 20.71
N SER A 363 0.48 26.87 20.21
CA SER A 363 0.31 26.35 18.86
C SER A 363 -0.76 25.26 18.80
N TYR A 364 -1.57 25.30 17.75
CA TYR A 364 -2.61 24.33 17.44
C TYR A 364 -2.38 23.79 16.04
N GLU A 365 -2.85 22.56 15.82
CA GLU A 365 -2.71 21.84 14.57
C GLU A 365 -4.05 21.24 14.14
N GLU A 366 -4.42 21.46 12.88
CA GLU A 366 -5.57 20.84 12.23
C GLU A 366 -5.12 20.13 10.96
N THR A 367 -5.40 18.83 10.86
CA THR A 367 -5.06 18.03 9.69
C THR A 367 -6.29 17.80 8.82
N GLY A 368 -6.10 17.74 7.51
CA GLY A 368 -7.12 17.25 6.59
C GLY A 368 -6.50 16.76 5.29
N GLU A 369 -7.35 16.38 4.35
CA GLU A 369 -6.92 15.87 3.06
C GLU A 369 -7.92 16.24 1.97
N PHE A 370 -7.46 16.30 0.73
CA PHE A 370 -8.36 16.45 -0.42
C PHE A 370 -8.02 15.46 -1.53
N GLY A 371 -9.07 14.95 -2.16
CA GLY A 371 -8.95 14.03 -3.29
C GLY A 371 -8.59 14.75 -4.59
N VAL A 372 -7.76 14.11 -5.41
CA VAL A 372 -7.44 14.48 -6.79
C VAL A 372 -7.59 13.23 -7.64
N GLU A 373 -8.55 13.25 -8.55
CA GLU A 373 -8.68 12.20 -9.57
C GLU A 373 -7.70 12.48 -10.70
N VAL A 374 -6.67 11.63 -10.79
CA VAL A 374 -5.71 11.65 -11.89
C VAL A 374 -6.18 10.68 -12.95
N SER A 375 -6.41 11.18 -14.15
CA SER A 375 -6.82 10.42 -15.32
C SER A 375 -5.70 10.40 -16.35
N GLY A 376 -5.77 9.48 -17.31
CA GLY A 376 -4.79 9.38 -18.39
C GLY A 376 -5.44 9.51 -19.75
N ASN A 377 -4.63 9.42 -20.80
CA ASN A 377 -5.14 9.34 -22.17
C ASN A 377 -4.78 7.98 -22.77
N PRO A 378 -5.74 7.25 -23.36
CA PRO A 378 -5.43 6.06 -24.14
C PRO A 378 -4.69 6.43 -25.42
N GLN A 379 -3.78 5.55 -25.86
CA GLN A 379 -3.08 5.71 -27.12
C GLN A 379 -2.91 4.33 -27.76
N LEU A 380 -3.65 4.07 -28.82
CA LEU A 380 -3.59 2.78 -29.52
C LEU A 380 -2.59 2.82 -30.67
N LEU A 381 -1.75 1.79 -30.75
CA LEU A 381 -0.81 1.55 -31.84
C LEU A 381 -1.04 0.17 -32.44
N ILE A 382 -0.75 0.06 -33.74
CA ILE A 382 -0.67 -1.22 -34.43
C ILE A 382 0.79 -1.67 -34.34
N ASP A 383 1.04 -2.74 -33.60
CA ASP A 383 2.38 -3.29 -33.41
C ASP A 383 2.82 -4.10 -34.62
N GLU A 384 1.91 -4.93 -35.13
CA GLU A 384 2.22 -5.93 -36.15
C GLU A 384 1.00 -6.23 -37.02
N ILE A 385 1.25 -6.52 -38.29
CA ILE A 385 0.26 -7.01 -39.26
C ILE A 385 0.84 -8.26 -39.90
N ILE A 386 0.19 -9.40 -39.68
CA ILE A 386 0.59 -10.71 -40.21
C ILE A 386 -0.43 -11.13 -41.27
N ILE A 387 0.04 -11.64 -42.42
CA ILE A 387 -0.81 -12.20 -43.47
C ILE A 387 -0.43 -13.65 -43.66
N ASP A 388 -1.43 -14.54 -43.60
CA ASP A 388 -1.24 -15.97 -43.78
C ASP A 388 -2.31 -16.55 -44.74
N PRO A 389 -1.92 -17.14 -45.89
CA PRO A 389 -0.56 -17.27 -46.41
C PRO A 389 -0.06 -15.98 -47.09
N SER A 390 1.27 -15.74 -47.04
CA SER A 390 1.92 -14.61 -47.72
C SER A 390 3.03 -15.10 -48.65
N PRO A 391 3.01 -14.76 -49.96
CA PRO A 391 2.05 -13.90 -50.65
C PRO A 391 0.72 -14.63 -50.97
N LEU A 392 -0.37 -13.86 -51.12
CA LEU A 392 -1.66 -14.41 -51.52
C LEU A 392 -1.78 -14.52 -53.05
N SER A 393 -2.34 -15.63 -53.53
CA SER A 393 -2.63 -15.87 -54.94
C SER A 393 -4.09 -15.55 -55.29
N LEU A 394 -4.37 -15.31 -56.57
CA LEU A 394 -5.76 -15.22 -57.07
C LEU A 394 -6.57 -16.47 -56.70
N GLY A 395 -7.79 -16.27 -56.20
CA GLY A 395 -8.69 -17.34 -55.77
C GLY A 395 -8.38 -17.94 -54.40
N GLN A 396 -7.36 -17.43 -53.70
CA GLN A 396 -6.91 -17.94 -52.42
C GLN A 396 -7.58 -17.19 -51.26
N ASN A 397 -7.97 -17.94 -50.23
CA ASN A 397 -8.39 -17.41 -48.94
C ASN A 397 -7.18 -17.30 -48.00
N GLY A 398 -7.23 -16.34 -47.09
CA GLY A 398 -6.21 -16.16 -46.06
C GLY A 398 -6.73 -15.34 -44.88
N LEU A 399 -5.85 -15.02 -43.95
CA LEU A 399 -6.14 -14.24 -42.76
C LEU A 399 -5.16 -13.06 -42.66
N MET A 400 -5.67 -11.92 -42.21
CA MET A 400 -4.88 -10.80 -41.71
C MET A 400 -5.03 -10.75 -40.19
N ILE A 401 -3.93 -10.86 -39.45
CA ILE A 401 -3.91 -10.71 -38.00
C ILE A 401 -3.30 -9.34 -37.68
N LEU A 402 -4.09 -8.51 -37.01
CA LEU A 402 -3.73 -7.17 -36.54
C LEU A 402 -3.46 -7.22 -35.05
N LYS A 403 -2.24 -6.88 -34.63
CA LYS A 403 -1.88 -6.76 -33.21
C LYS A 403 -1.95 -5.28 -32.78
N VAL A 404 -2.86 -4.96 -31.86
CA VAL A 404 -3.12 -3.60 -31.39
C VAL A 404 -2.78 -3.48 -29.90
N SER A 405 -1.94 -2.53 -29.56
CA SER A 405 -1.52 -2.26 -28.18
C SER A 405 -1.94 -0.89 -27.71
N ASN A 406 -2.36 -0.78 -26.45
CA ASN A 406 -2.58 0.51 -25.80
C ASN A 406 -1.31 0.94 -25.06
N VAL A 407 -0.56 1.87 -25.65
CA VAL A 407 0.63 2.48 -25.05
C VAL A 407 0.30 3.72 -24.21
N GLY A 408 -0.97 4.11 -24.13
CA GLY A 408 -1.44 5.22 -23.32
C GLY A 408 -1.47 4.93 -21.82
N SER A 409 -1.76 5.95 -21.02
CA SER A 409 -1.81 5.85 -19.55
C SER A 409 -3.17 5.40 -19.01
N ASP A 410 -4.20 5.32 -19.85
CA ASP A 410 -5.57 4.98 -19.46
C ASP A 410 -6.23 3.98 -20.44
N VAL A 411 -7.38 3.44 -20.07
CA VAL A 411 -8.16 2.48 -20.86
C VAL A 411 -8.73 3.14 -22.12
N ALA A 412 -8.57 2.48 -23.27
CA ALA A 412 -9.25 2.85 -24.50
C ALA A 412 -10.61 2.14 -24.55
N ARG A 413 -11.71 2.90 -24.60
CA ARG A 413 -13.07 2.37 -24.63
C ARG A 413 -13.64 2.43 -26.05
N ASP A 414 -14.63 1.59 -26.32
CA ASP A 414 -15.38 1.60 -27.58
C ASP A 414 -14.48 1.58 -28.82
N THR A 415 -13.41 0.78 -28.75
CA THR A 415 -12.39 0.73 -29.80
C THR A 415 -12.96 0.01 -31.01
N SER A 416 -13.02 0.71 -32.14
CA SER A 416 -13.42 0.17 -33.43
C SER A 416 -12.27 0.21 -34.42
N ILE A 417 -12.11 -0.88 -35.15
CA ILE A 417 -11.12 -1.04 -36.20
C ILE A 417 -11.87 -1.13 -37.51
N ARG A 418 -11.47 -0.34 -38.51
CA ARG A 418 -12.01 -0.38 -39.88
C ARG A 418 -10.89 -0.48 -40.89
N ILE A 419 -11.02 -1.37 -41.87
CA ILE A 419 -10.07 -1.51 -42.97
C ILE A 419 -10.73 -1.00 -44.25
N PHE A 420 -10.12 -0.01 -44.88
CA PHE A 420 -10.57 0.57 -46.15
C PHE A 420 -9.57 0.26 -47.27
N GLY A 421 -10.05 0.11 -48.50
CA GLY A 421 -9.20 -0.23 -49.66
C GLY A 421 -9.23 -1.71 -49.98
N GLY A 422 -8.77 -2.09 -51.17
CA GLY A 422 -8.82 -3.47 -51.63
C GLY A 422 -10.24 -3.99 -51.89
N THR A 423 -10.96 -3.40 -52.84
CA THR A 423 -12.27 -3.93 -53.27
C THR A 423 -12.15 -5.41 -53.66
N ASN A 424 -13.00 -6.26 -53.07
CA ASN A 424 -12.99 -7.73 -53.26
C ASN A 424 -11.76 -8.46 -52.69
N ILE A 425 -11.18 -7.95 -51.60
CA ILE A 425 -10.05 -8.59 -50.88
C ILE A 425 -10.46 -9.08 -49.50
N LEU A 426 -11.30 -8.36 -48.76
CA LEU A 426 -11.71 -8.71 -47.39
C LEU A 426 -13.18 -9.14 -47.35
N THR A 427 -13.47 -10.17 -46.56
CA THR A 427 -14.84 -10.62 -46.29
C THR A 427 -15.49 -9.78 -45.17
N SER A 428 -14.70 -9.35 -44.19
CA SER A 428 -15.09 -8.39 -43.16
C SER A 428 -14.01 -7.33 -42.98
N SER A 429 -14.43 -6.08 -42.78
CA SER A 429 -13.53 -4.93 -42.64
C SER A 429 -13.72 -4.17 -41.34
N PHE A 430 -14.48 -4.72 -40.38
CA PHE A 430 -14.80 -4.09 -39.11
C PHE A 430 -14.58 -5.06 -37.95
N ALA A 431 -13.97 -4.56 -36.87
CA ALA A 431 -13.87 -5.25 -35.59
C ALA A 431 -14.07 -4.27 -34.44
N TYR A 432 -14.46 -4.78 -33.28
CA TYR A 432 -14.76 -3.99 -32.09
C TYR A 432 -14.16 -4.62 -30.84
N ILE A 433 -13.56 -3.77 -29.99
CA ILE A 433 -12.98 -4.11 -28.69
C ILE A 433 -13.61 -3.16 -27.68
N ALA A 434 -14.34 -3.72 -26.71
CA ALA A 434 -15.07 -2.92 -25.73
C ALA A 434 -14.13 -2.04 -24.89
N ASN A 435 -13.09 -2.63 -24.32
CA ASN A 435 -12.08 -1.94 -23.52
C ASN A 435 -10.70 -2.56 -23.79
N LEU A 436 -9.70 -1.72 -23.98
CA LEU A 436 -8.29 -2.12 -24.05
C LEU A 436 -7.51 -1.37 -22.97
N ASN A 437 -7.11 -2.07 -21.90
CA ASN A 437 -6.45 -1.40 -20.77
C ASN A 437 -5.06 -0.89 -21.15
N SER A 438 -4.51 0.03 -20.35
CA SER A 438 -3.14 0.51 -20.52
C SER A 438 -2.15 -0.67 -20.47
N LYS A 439 -1.24 -0.73 -21.45
CA LYS A 439 -0.21 -1.76 -21.67
C LYS A 439 -0.73 -3.13 -22.12
N ASP A 440 -2.04 -3.30 -22.30
CA ASP A 440 -2.59 -4.52 -22.88
C ASP A 440 -2.44 -4.52 -24.40
N THR A 441 -2.38 -5.73 -24.96
CA THR A 441 -2.28 -5.99 -26.39
C THR A 441 -3.33 -6.99 -26.81
N GLU A 442 -4.07 -6.69 -27.88
CA GLU A 442 -5.09 -7.56 -28.45
C GLU A 442 -4.76 -7.94 -29.89
N SER A 443 -5.12 -9.16 -30.29
CA SER A 443 -4.90 -9.68 -31.65
C SER A 443 -6.24 -9.92 -32.35
N ILE A 444 -6.46 -9.21 -33.45
CA ILE A 444 -7.73 -9.19 -34.19
C ILE A 444 -7.51 -9.82 -35.56
N THR A 445 -8.36 -10.78 -35.93
CA THR A 445 -8.22 -11.52 -37.19
C THR A 445 -9.28 -11.09 -38.20
N PHE A 446 -8.86 -10.76 -39.42
CA PHE A 446 -9.72 -10.42 -40.55
C PHE A 446 -9.56 -11.45 -41.68
N PRO A 447 -10.64 -12.14 -42.10
CA PRO A 447 -10.62 -13.02 -43.26
C PRO A 447 -10.41 -12.26 -44.58
N ILE A 448 -9.46 -12.76 -45.36
CA ILE A 448 -9.12 -12.31 -46.71
C ILE A 448 -9.63 -13.35 -47.71
N SER A 449 -10.30 -12.90 -48.77
CA SER A 449 -10.76 -13.72 -49.89
C SER A 449 -10.44 -12.98 -51.19
N ILE A 450 -9.49 -13.50 -51.98
CA ILE A 450 -9.07 -12.88 -53.23
C ILE A 450 -9.89 -13.40 -54.41
N ASP A 451 -10.65 -12.51 -55.05
CA ASP A 451 -11.38 -12.83 -56.29
C ASP A 451 -10.42 -13.25 -57.42
N ASN A 452 -10.79 -14.30 -58.17
CA ASN A 452 -10.09 -14.76 -59.37
C ASN A 452 -9.96 -13.68 -60.46
N ASN A 453 -10.87 -12.70 -60.49
CA ASN A 453 -10.87 -11.61 -61.47
C ASN A 453 -10.09 -10.37 -61.00
N LEU A 454 -9.47 -10.41 -59.82
CA LEU A 454 -8.69 -9.30 -59.28
C LEU A 454 -7.43 -9.06 -60.12
N LYS A 455 -7.05 -7.78 -60.30
CA LYS A 455 -5.81 -7.44 -61.03
C LYS A 455 -4.60 -7.78 -60.17
N LEU A 456 -3.57 -8.36 -60.79
CA LEU A 456 -2.30 -8.59 -60.12
C LEU A 456 -1.66 -7.25 -59.73
N GLY A 457 -1.12 -7.16 -58.52
CA GLY A 457 -0.49 -5.94 -58.04
C GLY A 457 -0.46 -5.82 -56.52
N THR A 458 -0.01 -4.66 -56.06
CA THR A 458 -0.01 -4.29 -54.64
C THR A 458 -1.25 -3.44 -54.35
N TYR A 459 -2.01 -3.84 -53.35
CA TYR A 459 -3.20 -3.16 -52.86
C TYR A 459 -2.88 -2.44 -51.55
N LEU A 460 -3.19 -1.16 -51.48
CA LEU A 460 -3.06 -0.36 -50.26
C LEU A 460 -4.34 -0.50 -49.43
N MET A 461 -4.17 -0.92 -48.18
CA MET A 461 -5.23 -1.02 -47.19
C MET A 461 -5.00 0.02 -46.09
N ASN A 462 -6.00 0.84 -45.83
CA ASN A 462 -6.01 1.85 -44.79
C ASN A 462 -6.75 1.30 -43.55
N ILE A 463 -5.99 0.96 -42.51
CA ILE A 463 -6.50 0.44 -41.25
C ILE A 463 -6.69 1.63 -40.31
N THR A 464 -7.93 1.96 -39.99
CA THR A 464 -8.29 3.04 -39.08
C THR A 464 -8.78 2.51 -37.74
N LEU A 465 -8.22 3.02 -36.66
CA LEU A 465 -8.65 2.83 -35.28
C LEU A 465 -9.46 4.04 -34.83
N SER A 466 -10.55 3.83 -34.11
CA SER A 466 -11.34 4.87 -33.45
C SER A 466 -11.68 4.41 -32.04
N TYR A 467 -11.38 5.20 -31.02
CA TYR A 467 -11.56 4.82 -29.61
C TYR A 467 -11.82 6.02 -28.73
N ASP A 468 -12.50 5.82 -27.61
CA ASP A 468 -12.88 6.86 -26.66
C ASP A 468 -12.04 6.77 -25.38
N ASN A 469 -11.80 7.93 -24.74
CA ASN A 469 -11.27 7.98 -23.37
C ASN A 469 -12.40 7.97 -22.32
N TYR A 470 -12.04 8.07 -21.04
CA TYR A 470 -13.03 8.08 -19.95
C TYR A 470 -14.02 9.28 -19.99
N LEU A 471 -13.68 10.36 -20.71
CA LEU A 471 -14.55 11.52 -20.95
C LEU A 471 -15.42 11.38 -22.21
N ASN A 472 -15.44 10.21 -22.86
CA ASN A 472 -16.09 9.97 -24.15
C ASN A 472 -15.58 10.91 -25.26
N THR A 473 -14.31 11.29 -25.19
CA THR A 473 -13.64 12.00 -26.29
C THR A 473 -13.05 10.98 -27.25
N THR A 474 -13.47 11.04 -28.51
CA THR A 474 -13.03 10.10 -29.56
C THR A 474 -11.69 10.50 -30.18
N TYR A 475 -10.81 9.52 -30.29
CA TYR A 475 -9.52 9.59 -30.96
C TYR A 475 -9.52 8.72 -32.20
N HIS A 476 -8.72 9.12 -33.20
CA HIS A 476 -8.55 8.36 -34.44
C HIS A 476 -7.07 8.15 -34.74
N SER A 477 -6.74 6.96 -35.24
CA SER A 477 -5.41 6.61 -35.76
C SER A 477 -5.58 5.85 -37.06
N ALA A 478 -4.61 5.97 -37.98
CA ALA A 478 -4.66 5.31 -39.29
C ALA A 478 -3.27 4.79 -39.69
N ASN A 479 -3.24 3.60 -40.28
CA ASN A 479 -2.03 2.96 -40.79
C ASN A 479 -2.28 2.40 -42.19
N LEU A 480 -1.33 2.60 -43.11
CA LEU A 480 -1.40 2.06 -44.47
C LEU A 480 -0.56 0.79 -44.58
N HIS A 481 -1.18 -0.30 -45.03
CA HIS A 481 -0.53 -1.58 -45.26
C HIS A 481 -0.58 -1.99 -46.73
N GLU A 482 0.53 -2.51 -47.25
CA GLU A 482 0.66 -2.99 -48.63
C GLU A 482 0.44 -4.51 -48.71
N LEU A 483 -0.63 -4.93 -49.38
CA LEU A 483 -0.90 -6.34 -49.67
C LEU A 483 -0.54 -6.68 -51.11
N LYS A 484 0.37 -7.64 -51.31
CA LYS A 484 0.77 -8.09 -52.65
C LYS A 484 -0.01 -9.32 -53.08
N VAL A 485 -0.68 -9.22 -54.23
CA VAL A 485 -1.43 -10.31 -54.86
C VAL A 485 -0.68 -10.83 -56.09
N ILE A 486 -0.40 -12.13 -56.12
CA ILE A 486 0.33 -12.80 -57.20
C ILE A 486 -0.58 -13.74 -58.01
N SER A 487 -0.14 -14.11 -59.21
CA SER A 487 -0.84 -15.13 -60.00
C SER A 487 -0.72 -16.48 -59.31
N ALA A 488 -1.81 -17.25 -59.24
CA ALA A 488 -1.73 -18.67 -58.88
C ALA A 488 -0.72 -19.37 -59.80
N PRO A 489 0.16 -20.25 -59.28
CA PRO A 489 1.13 -20.95 -60.10
C PRO A 489 0.41 -21.71 -61.21
N VAL A 490 0.80 -21.47 -62.47
CA VAL A 490 0.22 -22.18 -63.62
C VAL A 490 0.61 -23.65 -63.48
N PHE A 491 -0.34 -24.48 -63.07
CA PHE A 491 -0.18 -25.93 -63.10
C PHE A 491 -0.10 -26.36 -64.56
N VAL A 492 1.12 -26.48 -65.09
CA VAL A 492 1.37 -27.20 -66.34
C VAL A 492 1.49 -28.67 -65.94
N PRO A 493 0.54 -29.54 -66.33
CA PRO A 493 0.63 -30.96 -66.01
C PRO A 493 2.01 -31.46 -66.44
N PRO A 494 2.82 -32.00 -65.52
CA PRO A 494 4.17 -32.47 -65.81
C PRO A 494 4.25 -33.50 -66.96
N PHE A 495 3.11 -34.08 -67.32
CA PHE A 495 2.90 -34.90 -68.52
C PHE A 495 3.42 -34.26 -69.81
N TYR A 496 3.23 -32.95 -70.05
CA TYR A 496 3.63 -32.33 -71.32
C TYR A 496 5.16 -32.15 -71.47
N ILE A 497 5.86 -31.91 -70.36
CA ILE A 497 7.33 -31.81 -70.33
C ILE A 497 7.95 -33.22 -70.30
N GLY A 498 7.36 -34.15 -69.54
CA GLY A 498 7.76 -35.55 -69.51
C GLY A 498 7.56 -36.27 -70.85
N ALA A 499 6.47 -35.99 -71.57
CA ALA A 499 6.22 -36.57 -72.90
C ALA A 499 7.19 -36.05 -73.97
N THR A 500 7.58 -34.76 -73.92
CA THR A 500 8.54 -34.19 -74.88
C THR A 500 9.96 -34.69 -74.63
N ILE A 501 10.39 -34.77 -73.37
CA ILE A 501 11.69 -35.36 -72.99
C ILE A 501 11.69 -36.87 -73.25
N GLY A 502 10.59 -37.57 -72.96
CA GLY A 502 10.42 -38.99 -73.24
C GLY A 502 10.47 -39.32 -74.74
N LEU A 503 9.77 -38.56 -75.58
CA LEU A 503 9.80 -38.72 -77.04
C LEU A 503 11.17 -38.36 -77.62
N ALA A 504 11.85 -37.33 -77.11
CA ALA A 504 13.22 -37.00 -77.50
C ALA A 504 14.21 -38.10 -77.09
N SER A 505 14.04 -38.69 -75.91
CA SER A 505 14.88 -39.78 -75.40
C SER A 505 14.67 -41.08 -76.18
N ILE A 506 13.42 -41.43 -76.52
CA ILE A 506 13.08 -42.58 -77.37
C ILE A 506 13.58 -42.38 -78.80
N SER A 507 13.50 -41.15 -79.33
CA SER A 507 14.02 -40.82 -80.67
C SER A 507 15.55 -40.86 -80.70
N LEU A 508 16.23 -40.40 -79.66
CA LEU A 508 17.68 -40.51 -79.51
C LEU A 508 18.11 -41.98 -79.36
N LEU A 509 17.37 -42.77 -78.58
CA LEU A 509 17.60 -44.21 -78.41
C LEU A 509 17.40 -44.95 -79.73
N GLY A 510 16.32 -44.65 -80.46
CA GLY A 510 16.03 -45.18 -81.79
C GLY A 510 17.11 -44.79 -82.81
N TYR A 511 17.58 -43.54 -82.79
CA TYR A 511 18.69 -43.06 -83.63
C TYR A 511 20.01 -43.76 -83.29
N LEU A 512 20.34 -43.94 -82.01
CA LEU A 512 21.54 -44.64 -81.56
C LEU A 512 21.52 -46.14 -81.87
N ILE A 513 20.34 -46.77 -81.84
CA ILE A 513 20.14 -48.17 -82.26
C ILE A 513 20.17 -48.29 -83.79
N TYR A 514 19.61 -47.32 -84.52
CA TYR A 514 19.56 -47.32 -85.98
C TYR A 514 20.95 -47.06 -86.63
N ASN A 515 21.76 -46.16 -86.06
CA ASN A 515 23.14 -45.91 -86.49
C ASN A 515 24.14 -46.98 -86.02
N TRP A 516 23.68 -48.04 -85.35
CA TRP A 516 24.54 -49.12 -84.91
C TRP A 516 24.77 -50.14 -86.04
N ASN A 517 25.95 -50.07 -86.64
CA ASN A 517 26.45 -51.06 -87.60
C ASN A 517 27.39 -52.04 -86.85
N PRO A 518 27.09 -53.35 -86.73
CA PRO A 518 27.87 -54.30 -85.94
C PRO A 518 29.13 -54.81 -86.67
N SER A 519 29.78 -53.96 -87.46
CA SER A 519 30.96 -54.31 -88.23
C SER A 519 32.02 -53.22 -88.12
N ASP A 520 32.87 -53.29 -87.09
CA ASP A 520 34.22 -52.78 -87.24
C ASP A 520 35.28 -53.66 -86.54
N SER A 521 35.85 -54.53 -87.37
CA SER A 521 37.27 -54.85 -87.50
C SER A 521 38.22 -54.57 -86.31
N SER A 522 38.25 -55.45 -85.29
CA SER A 522 39.51 -55.78 -84.57
C SER A 522 39.38 -56.97 -83.61
N TYR A 523 38.75 -58.08 -84.00
CA TYR A 523 38.84 -59.35 -83.23
C TYR A 523 38.76 -60.58 -84.16
N LYS A 524 39.71 -60.66 -85.10
CA LYS A 524 40.13 -61.93 -85.70
C LYS A 524 41.64 -62.07 -85.52
N ALA A 525 42.07 -62.38 -84.29
CA ALA A 525 43.31 -63.07 -84.03
C ALA A 525 43.25 -63.69 -82.62
N GLU A 526 43.31 -65.03 -82.61
CA GLU A 526 43.63 -65.91 -81.48
C GLU A 526 42.66 -65.96 -80.29
N LEU A 527 41.69 -66.86 -80.40
CA LEU A 527 41.39 -67.86 -79.36
C LEU A 527 40.77 -69.08 -80.04
N LYS A 528 41.41 -70.23 -79.84
CA LYS A 528 41.13 -71.52 -80.49
C LYS A 528 39.67 -71.97 -80.28
N GLU A 529 39.11 -72.60 -81.32
CA GLU A 529 37.87 -73.38 -81.26
C GLU A 529 38.00 -74.47 -80.19
N GLY A 530 37.45 -74.19 -79.01
CA GLY A 530 37.43 -75.11 -77.88
C GLY A 530 36.50 -74.69 -76.73
N GLU A 531 36.12 -73.40 -76.65
CA GLU A 531 35.23 -72.90 -75.59
C GLU A 531 33.87 -72.37 -76.07
N SER A 532 33.47 -72.65 -77.32
CA SER A 532 32.11 -72.34 -77.81
C SER A 532 31.01 -73.23 -77.20
N GLN A 533 31.39 -74.34 -76.54
CA GLN A 533 30.46 -75.20 -75.80
C GLN A 533 30.36 -74.88 -74.29
N LYS A 534 31.18 -73.99 -73.74
CA LYS A 534 31.15 -73.62 -72.31
C LYS A 534 30.26 -72.40 -72.00
N THR A 535 30.00 -71.55 -72.98
CA THR A 535 29.09 -70.39 -72.86
C THR A 535 27.64 -70.71 -73.23
N ARG A 536 27.36 -71.85 -73.88
CA ARG A 536 26.00 -72.35 -74.15
C ARG A 536 25.44 -73.33 -73.10
N ARG A 537 26.20 -73.62 -72.03
CA ARG A 537 25.77 -74.40 -70.85
C ARG A 537 25.65 -73.56 -69.58
N LEU A 538 25.25 -72.29 -69.69
CA LEU A 538 24.91 -71.42 -68.53
C LEU A 538 23.41 -71.17 -68.35
N TRP A 539 22.58 -71.68 -69.27
CA TRP A 539 21.12 -71.57 -69.22
C TRP A 539 20.42 -72.86 -68.78
N ASN A 540 21.17 -73.80 -68.20
CA ASN A 540 20.61 -75.01 -67.63
C ASN A 540 21.31 -75.34 -66.31
N ASP A 541 21.12 -74.47 -65.31
CA ASP A 541 21.53 -74.77 -63.95
C ASP A 541 20.67 -73.97 -62.96
N LYS A 542 20.36 -74.57 -61.81
CA LYS A 542 19.51 -74.01 -60.74
C LYS A 542 19.90 -72.56 -60.39
N ARG A 543 21.16 -72.18 -60.58
CA ARG A 543 21.73 -70.83 -60.38
C ARG A 543 21.08 -69.71 -61.20
N GLY A 544 20.69 -69.94 -62.45
CA GLY A 544 20.05 -68.89 -63.28
C GLY A 544 18.66 -68.51 -62.76
N ARG A 545 17.90 -69.51 -62.27
CA ARG A 545 16.61 -69.28 -61.59
C ARG A 545 16.81 -68.61 -60.23
N TYR A 546 17.84 -68.98 -59.45
CA TYR A 546 18.18 -68.28 -58.20
C TYR A 546 18.56 -66.82 -58.43
N ILE A 547 19.31 -66.49 -59.49
CA ILE A 547 19.67 -65.09 -59.81
C ILE A 547 18.43 -64.29 -60.21
N LEU A 548 17.53 -64.85 -61.02
CA LEU A 548 16.25 -64.20 -61.37
C LEU A 548 15.34 -64.02 -60.14
N LEU A 549 15.28 -65.01 -59.25
CA LEU A 549 14.53 -64.92 -57.99
C LEU A 549 15.12 -63.87 -57.05
N ILE A 550 16.44 -63.85 -56.86
CA ILE A 550 17.15 -62.86 -56.03
C ILE A 550 16.97 -61.47 -56.63
N MET A 551 17.08 -61.31 -57.95
CA MET A 551 16.85 -60.04 -58.62
C MET A 551 15.40 -59.59 -58.48
N GLY A 552 14.43 -60.49 -58.60
CA GLY A 552 13.01 -60.20 -58.38
C GLY A 552 12.71 -59.78 -56.93
N VAL A 553 13.29 -60.48 -55.94
CA VAL A 553 13.15 -60.16 -54.52
C VAL A 553 13.80 -58.81 -54.18
N ILE A 554 14.97 -58.50 -54.75
CA ILE A 554 15.63 -57.21 -54.50
C ILE A 554 14.94 -56.07 -55.27
N VAL A 555 14.39 -56.30 -56.46
CA VAL A 555 13.56 -55.31 -57.17
C VAL A 555 12.29 -55.02 -56.38
N MET A 556 11.64 -56.06 -55.85
CA MET A 556 10.50 -55.91 -54.94
C MET A 556 10.90 -55.13 -53.68
N TYR A 557 12.08 -55.39 -53.13
CA TYR A 557 12.65 -54.66 -52.00
C TYR A 557 12.87 -53.17 -52.32
N VAL A 558 13.42 -52.83 -53.48
CA VAL A 558 13.78 -51.44 -53.84
C VAL A 558 12.57 -50.60 -54.26
N ILE A 559 11.49 -51.24 -54.74
CA ILE A 559 10.31 -50.54 -55.25
C ILE A 559 9.18 -50.54 -54.23
N ILE A 560 8.93 -51.65 -53.53
CA ILE A 560 7.77 -51.78 -52.63
C ILE A 560 8.09 -51.32 -51.21
N PHE A 561 9.28 -51.65 -50.68
CA PHE A 561 9.60 -51.28 -49.29
C PHE A 561 9.78 -49.79 -49.05
N PRO A 562 10.11 -48.91 -50.02
CA PRO A 562 10.09 -47.47 -49.79
C PRO A 562 8.69 -46.85 -49.77
N ILE A 563 7.66 -47.55 -50.27
CA ILE A 563 6.29 -47.01 -50.40
C ILE A 563 5.71 -46.52 -49.06
N PRO A 564 5.84 -47.24 -47.92
CA PRO A 564 5.36 -46.76 -46.63
C PRO A 564 5.93 -45.39 -46.24
N TYR A 565 7.25 -45.21 -46.39
CA TYR A 565 7.91 -43.92 -46.12
C TYR A 565 7.40 -42.84 -47.07
N ILE A 566 7.36 -43.12 -48.38
CA ILE A 566 6.92 -42.15 -49.38
C ILE A 566 5.48 -41.70 -49.11
N ILE A 567 4.58 -42.62 -48.75
CA ILE A 567 3.19 -42.29 -48.42
C ILE A 567 3.14 -41.44 -47.15
N HIS A 568 3.78 -41.88 -46.08
CA HIS A 568 3.71 -41.21 -44.78
C HIS A 568 4.28 -39.78 -44.82
N THR A 569 5.43 -39.57 -45.48
CA THR A 569 6.02 -38.22 -45.62
C THR A 569 5.19 -37.26 -46.48
N ASN A 570 4.15 -37.76 -47.14
CA ASN A 570 3.22 -36.95 -47.92
C ASN A 570 1.83 -36.92 -47.28
N LEU A 571 1.70 -37.35 -46.02
CA LEU A 571 0.45 -37.44 -45.26
C LEU A 571 0.59 -36.84 -43.85
N ASP A 572 1.42 -35.81 -43.69
CA ASP A 572 1.66 -35.13 -42.40
C ASP A 572 0.36 -34.63 -41.73
N ASN A 573 -0.64 -34.29 -42.56
CA ASN A 573 -1.94 -33.79 -42.18
C ASN A 573 -3.02 -34.88 -42.10
N ALA A 574 -2.63 -36.15 -42.05
CA ALA A 574 -3.54 -37.27 -41.90
C ALA A 574 -3.48 -37.89 -40.51
N GLY A 575 -4.57 -38.55 -40.13
CA GLY A 575 -4.62 -39.30 -38.89
C GLY A 575 -5.88 -40.15 -38.76
N ILE A 576 -5.98 -40.84 -37.63
CA ILE A 576 -7.12 -41.69 -37.30
C ILE A 576 -8.10 -40.92 -36.42
N VAL A 577 -9.38 -40.94 -36.80
CA VAL A 577 -10.45 -40.34 -35.98
C VAL A 577 -10.63 -41.19 -34.72
N VAL A 578 -10.42 -40.60 -33.54
CA VAL A 578 -10.61 -41.25 -32.24
C VAL A 578 -11.87 -40.78 -31.51
N TYR A 579 -12.40 -39.62 -31.89
CA TYR A 579 -13.66 -39.05 -31.43
C TYR A 579 -14.33 -38.32 -32.60
N SER A 580 -15.65 -38.39 -32.71
CA SER A 580 -16.43 -37.62 -33.68
C SER A 580 -17.84 -37.44 -33.14
N ASN A 581 -18.26 -36.20 -32.94
CA ASN A 581 -19.62 -35.84 -32.54
C ASN A 581 -20.04 -34.53 -33.19
N THR A 582 -21.31 -34.45 -33.57
CA THR A 582 -21.95 -33.19 -33.99
C THR A 582 -22.27 -32.36 -32.75
N VAL A 583 -21.95 -31.07 -32.78
CA VAL A 583 -22.18 -30.15 -31.67
C VAL A 583 -22.96 -28.93 -32.17
N GLU A 584 -23.78 -28.33 -31.31
CA GLU A 584 -24.47 -27.08 -31.64
C GLU A 584 -23.47 -25.93 -31.79
N LEU A 585 -23.65 -25.09 -32.80
CA LEU A 585 -22.73 -23.97 -33.07
C LEU A 585 -22.55 -23.05 -31.84
N GLU A 586 -23.62 -22.81 -31.08
CA GLU A 586 -23.62 -21.96 -29.89
C GLU A 586 -22.75 -22.49 -28.74
N SER A 587 -22.40 -23.78 -28.76
CA SER A 587 -21.54 -24.39 -27.73
C SER A 587 -20.05 -24.12 -27.95
N LEU A 588 -19.65 -23.65 -29.14
CA LEU A 588 -18.27 -23.32 -29.46
C LEU A 588 -17.93 -21.90 -28.96
N PRO A 589 -16.66 -21.58 -28.67
CA PRO A 589 -16.25 -20.20 -28.35
C PRO A 589 -16.64 -19.17 -29.44
N ASN A 590 -16.99 -17.94 -29.05
CA ASN A 590 -17.53 -16.90 -29.97
C ASN A 590 -16.67 -16.67 -31.23
N ASN A 591 -15.35 -16.67 -31.07
CA ASN A 591 -14.40 -16.53 -32.19
C ASN A 591 -14.48 -17.69 -33.19
N ILE A 592 -14.75 -18.91 -32.74
CA ILE A 592 -14.91 -20.09 -33.60
C ILE A 592 -16.30 -20.11 -34.25
N GLN A 593 -17.33 -19.64 -33.54
CA GLN A 593 -18.68 -19.52 -34.10
C GLN A 593 -18.70 -18.62 -35.34
N GLU A 594 -18.06 -17.45 -35.24
CA GLU A 594 -17.95 -16.51 -36.36
C GLU A 594 -17.25 -17.16 -37.56
N ILE A 595 -16.13 -17.86 -37.34
CA ILE A 595 -15.39 -18.54 -38.41
C ILE A 595 -16.22 -19.67 -39.07
N CYS A 596 -16.95 -20.46 -38.28
CA CYS A 596 -17.82 -21.52 -38.80
C CYS A 596 -18.98 -20.95 -39.63
N SER A 597 -19.60 -19.87 -39.16
CA SER A 597 -20.70 -19.20 -39.87
C SER A 597 -20.26 -18.66 -41.25
N LEU A 598 -19.03 -18.15 -41.35
CA LEU A 598 -18.46 -17.62 -42.59
C LEU A 598 -18.17 -18.73 -43.63
N ARG A 599 -17.87 -19.95 -43.20
CA ARG A 599 -17.73 -21.14 -44.05
C ARG A 599 -19.07 -21.79 -44.41
N GLY A 600 -20.19 -21.30 -43.87
CA GLY A 600 -21.50 -21.94 -44.01
C GLY A 600 -21.64 -23.24 -43.22
N ILE A 601 -20.85 -23.42 -42.15
CA ILE A 601 -20.93 -24.56 -41.24
C ILE A 601 -21.89 -24.19 -40.11
N TYR A 602 -23.15 -24.60 -40.25
CA TYR A 602 -24.20 -24.34 -39.25
C TYR A 602 -24.37 -25.50 -38.25
N GLU A 603 -23.93 -26.70 -38.63
CA GLU A 603 -23.92 -27.91 -37.80
C GLU A 603 -22.49 -28.48 -37.74
N PRO A 604 -21.60 -27.91 -36.91
CA PRO A 604 -20.21 -28.32 -36.85
C PRO A 604 -20.05 -29.73 -36.27
N ASN A 605 -19.26 -30.55 -36.96
CA ASN A 605 -18.76 -31.81 -36.42
C ASN A 605 -17.40 -31.59 -35.79
N VAL A 606 -17.26 -31.99 -34.52
CA VAL A 606 -16.01 -31.95 -33.77
C VAL A 606 -15.40 -33.34 -33.78
N LEU A 607 -14.22 -33.45 -34.40
CA LEU A 607 -13.46 -34.68 -34.50
C LEU A 607 -12.15 -34.54 -33.73
N LEU A 608 -11.73 -35.58 -33.03
CA LEU A 608 -10.37 -35.69 -32.52
C LEU A 608 -9.61 -36.66 -33.41
N VAL A 609 -8.55 -36.17 -34.04
CA VAL A 609 -7.72 -36.93 -34.98
C VAL A 609 -6.37 -37.19 -34.34
N ARG A 610 -6.01 -38.46 -34.19
CA ARG A 610 -4.70 -38.89 -33.70
C ARG A 610 -3.76 -39.08 -34.88
N HIS A 611 -2.61 -38.41 -34.88
CA HIS A 611 -1.59 -38.62 -35.89
C HIS A 611 -0.61 -39.72 -35.49
N ILE A 612 0.06 -40.26 -36.50
CA ILE A 612 0.97 -41.41 -36.35
C ILE A 612 2.34 -40.94 -35.89
N GLU A 613 2.98 -40.01 -36.62
CA GLU A 613 4.24 -39.37 -36.23
C GLU A 613 4.26 -37.90 -36.72
N PRO A 614 4.56 -36.92 -35.84
CA PRO A 614 4.65 -37.02 -34.39
C PRO A 614 3.30 -37.42 -33.75
N LYS A 615 3.35 -38.16 -32.62
CA LYS A 615 2.16 -38.63 -31.88
C LYS A 615 1.45 -37.49 -31.13
N TRP A 616 0.67 -36.69 -31.85
CA TRP A 616 -0.21 -35.67 -31.29
C TRP A 616 -1.67 -35.92 -31.69
N PHE A 617 -2.57 -35.22 -31.01
CA PHE A 617 -3.99 -35.16 -31.30
C PHE A 617 -4.33 -33.75 -31.80
N THR A 618 -5.10 -33.71 -32.88
CA THR A 618 -5.65 -32.50 -33.47
C THR A 618 -7.16 -32.51 -33.28
N LEU A 619 -7.69 -31.49 -32.60
CA LEU A 619 -9.11 -31.23 -32.54
C LEU A 619 -9.52 -30.50 -33.82
N VAL A 620 -10.45 -31.07 -34.57
CA VAL A 620 -10.87 -30.58 -35.88
C VAL A 620 -12.35 -30.26 -35.87
N VAL A 621 -12.70 -29.05 -36.32
CA VAL A 621 -14.08 -28.68 -36.62
C VAL A 621 -14.30 -28.76 -38.13
N SER A 622 -15.27 -29.56 -38.56
CA SER A 622 -15.55 -29.78 -39.98
C SER A 622 -17.05 -29.82 -40.28
N SER A 623 -17.40 -29.67 -41.56
CA SER A 623 -18.77 -29.79 -42.06
C SER A 623 -19.25 -31.24 -42.18
N VAL A 624 -18.31 -32.20 -42.15
CA VAL A 624 -18.57 -33.64 -42.35
C VAL A 624 -18.11 -34.44 -41.13
N SER A 625 -18.87 -35.47 -40.75
CA SER A 625 -18.51 -36.42 -39.71
C SER A 625 -17.95 -37.71 -40.29
N TYR A 626 -17.10 -38.38 -39.52
CA TYR A 626 -16.55 -39.70 -39.85
C TYR A 626 -16.58 -40.61 -38.64
N ASP A 627 -16.80 -41.91 -38.86
CA ASP A 627 -16.82 -42.89 -37.77
C ASP A 627 -15.43 -43.02 -37.12
N THR A 628 -15.42 -43.30 -35.82
CA THR A 628 -14.19 -43.62 -35.09
C THR A 628 -13.45 -44.79 -35.75
N GLY A 629 -12.13 -44.66 -35.88
CA GLY A 629 -11.27 -45.60 -36.59
C GLY A 629 -11.07 -45.28 -38.07
N THR A 630 -11.79 -44.31 -38.64
CA THR A 630 -11.59 -43.87 -40.03
C THR A 630 -10.27 -43.11 -40.17
N MET A 631 -9.49 -43.42 -41.21
CA MET A 631 -8.30 -42.64 -41.57
C MET A 631 -8.73 -41.48 -42.45
N VAL A 632 -8.39 -40.27 -42.01
CA VAL A 632 -8.79 -39.03 -42.67
C VAL A 632 -7.59 -38.14 -42.91
N GLU A 633 -7.69 -37.36 -43.97
CA GLU A 633 -6.76 -36.29 -44.34
C GLU A 633 -7.47 -34.95 -44.16
N MET A 634 -6.80 -34.04 -43.45
CA MET A 634 -7.27 -32.69 -43.24
C MET A 634 -6.70 -31.78 -44.33
N SER A 635 -7.54 -30.93 -44.90
CA SER A 635 -7.22 -30.00 -45.99
C SER A 635 -7.89 -28.65 -45.76
N ASP A 636 -7.35 -27.58 -46.37
CA ASP A 636 -7.90 -26.22 -46.25
C ASP A 636 -8.00 -25.73 -44.78
N PHE A 637 -6.87 -25.86 -44.07
CA PHE A 637 -6.71 -25.45 -42.67
C PHE A 637 -6.89 -23.94 -42.50
N ILE A 638 -7.74 -23.52 -41.56
CA ILE A 638 -7.92 -22.10 -41.20
C ILE A 638 -7.04 -21.71 -39.99
N ILE A 639 -6.79 -22.64 -39.07
CA ILE A 639 -6.06 -22.42 -37.83
C ILE A 639 -5.14 -23.64 -37.60
N ASP A 640 -3.88 -23.41 -37.23
CA ASP A 640 -2.99 -24.41 -36.62
C ASP A 640 -2.36 -23.78 -35.37
N TRP A 641 -3.10 -23.82 -34.26
CA TRP A 641 -2.67 -23.23 -32.99
C TRP A 641 -2.22 -24.31 -32.01
N TYR A 642 -1.14 -24.01 -31.28
CA TYR A 642 -0.86 -24.65 -30.00
C TYR A 642 -1.76 -24.01 -28.95
N ILE A 643 -2.75 -24.76 -28.48
CA ILE A 643 -3.75 -24.28 -27.52
C ILE A 643 -3.58 -25.02 -26.19
N ASP A 644 -3.85 -24.34 -25.07
CA ASP A 644 -4.09 -25.03 -23.81
C ASP A 644 -5.48 -25.68 -23.85
N TRP A 645 -5.51 -27.02 -23.98
CA TRP A 645 -6.74 -27.80 -24.13
C TRP A 645 -7.75 -27.62 -22.99
N HIS A 646 -7.33 -27.08 -21.83
CA HIS A 646 -8.24 -26.77 -20.71
C HIS A 646 -9.28 -25.69 -21.04
N ASP A 647 -9.03 -24.85 -22.04
CA ASP A 647 -9.98 -23.81 -22.49
C ASP A 647 -11.12 -24.39 -23.35
N PHE A 648 -11.04 -25.67 -23.73
CA PHE A 648 -11.97 -26.35 -24.64
C PHE A 648 -12.58 -27.58 -23.97
N ASN A 649 -13.69 -27.39 -23.24
CA ASN A 649 -14.41 -28.48 -22.56
C ASN A 649 -15.34 -29.28 -23.51
N ILE A 650 -14.85 -29.58 -24.71
CA ILE A 650 -15.63 -30.23 -25.78
C ILE A 650 -15.29 -31.72 -25.90
N VAL A 651 -14.05 -32.09 -25.52
CA VAL A 651 -13.55 -33.47 -25.60
C VAL A 651 -12.78 -33.81 -24.33
N ASP A 652 -13.09 -34.95 -23.70
CA ASP A 652 -12.43 -35.46 -22.49
C ASP A 652 -10.98 -35.97 -22.72
N GLN A 653 -10.32 -35.51 -23.78
CA GLN A 653 -8.96 -35.91 -24.13
C GLN A 653 -8.08 -34.68 -24.45
N PRO A 654 -6.83 -34.67 -23.97
CA PRO A 654 -5.90 -33.60 -24.28
C PRO A 654 -5.52 -33.62 -25.75
N PHE A 655 -5.49 -32.44 -26.37
CA PHE A 655 -5.05 -32.25 -27.74
C PHE A 655 -3.98 -31.15 -27.82
N GLN A 656 -3.10 -31.23 -28.81
CA GLN A 656 -1.98 -30.31 -28.99
C GLN A 656 -2.27 -29.27 -30.07
N LYS A 657 -3.17 -29.59 -30.99
CA LYS A 657 -3.51 -28.75 -32.14
C LYS A 657 -5.01 -28.59 -32.27
N PHE A 658 -5.42 -27.42 -32.74
CA PHE A 658 -6.79 -27.13 -33.13
C PHE A 658 -6.83 -26.65 -34.57
N ALA A 659 -7.77 -27.18 -35.34
CA ALA A 659 -7.98 -26.82 -36.73
C ALA A 659 -9.47 -26.72 -37.06
N ILE A 660 -9.80 -25.77 -37.93
CA ILE A 660 -11.07 -25.78 -38.67
C ILE A 660 -10.70 -26.10 -40.11
N SER A 661 -11.09 -27.27 -40.60
CA SER A 661 -10.62 -27.80 -41.88
C SER A 661 -11.64 -28.72 -42.54
N ASP A 662 -11.53 -28.86 -43.85
CA ASP A 662 -12.26 -29.88 -44.59
C ASP A 662 -11.57 -31.24 -44.42
N ILE A 663 -12.36 -32.27 -44.17
CA ILE A 663 -11.87 -33.61 -43.90
C ILE A 663 -12.28 -34.55 -45.02
N ASN A 664 -11.30 -35.22 -45.61
CA ASN A 664 -11.50 -36.23 -46.64
C ASN A 664 -11.04 -37.60 -46.16
N GLN A 665 -11.79 -38.65 -46.49
CA GLN A 665 -11.36 -40.02 -46.20
C GLN A 665 -10.17 -40.42 -47.09
N LEU A 666 -9.14 -41.00 -46.48
CA LEU A 666 -8.00 -41.50 -47.22
C LEU A 666 -8.33 -42.71 -48.10
N GLY A 667 -7.58 -42.85 -49.20
CA GLY A 667 -7.69 -43.99 -50.11
C GLY A 667 -7.31 -45.32 -49.43
N TYR A 668 -7.70 -46.44 -50.06
CA TYR A 668 -7.47 -47.79 -49.53
C TYR A 668 -5.99 -48.13 -49.34
N ILE A 669 -5.12 -47.68 -50.25
CA ILE A 669 -3.68 -48.00 -50.22
C ILE A 669 -2.99 -47.19 -49.12
N GLU A 670 -3.29 -45.89 -49.07
CA GLU A 670 -2.78 -44.97 -48.05
C GLU A 670 -3.20 -45.43 -46.66
N THR A 671 -4.49 -45.75 -46.48
CA THR A 671 -5.04 -46.30 -45.24
C THR A 671 -4.34 -47.60 -44.84
N PHE A 672 -4.06 -48.50 -45.78
CA PHE A 672 -3.37 -49.75 -45.50
C PHE A 672 -1.96 -49.51 -44.95
N PHE A 673 -1.19 -48.62 -45.57
CA PHE A 673 0.17 -48.33 -45.12
C PHE A 673 0.20 -47.55 -43.80
N GLU A 674 -0.59 -46.49 -43.66
CA GLU A 674 -0.69 -45.74 -42.40
C GLU A 674 -1.13 -46.64 -41.23
N ARG A 675 -2.08 -47.56 -41.45
CA ARG A 675 -2.46 -48.55 -40.42
C ARG A 675 -1.37 -49.58 -40.15
N ALA A 676 -0.59 -49.96 -41.15
CA ALA A 676 0.54 -50.88 -40.93
C ALA A 676 1.62 -50.23 -40.05
N LEU A 677 1.80 -48.92 -40.13
CA LEU A 677 2.71 -48.15 -39.27
C LEU A 677 2.23 -48.11 -37.80
N LEU A 678 0.91 -48.12 -37.55
CA LEU A 678 0.32 -48.07 -36.20
C LEU A 678 0.51 -49.34 -35.35
N VAL A 679 0.80 -50.50 -35.94
CA VAL A 679 0.74 -51.82 -35.26
C VAL A 679 2.07 -52.21 -34.56
N GLN A 680 3.17 -51.49 -34.76
CA GLN A 680 4.49 -51.88 -34.26
C GLN A 680 4.99 -50.98 -33.12
N GLU A 681 4.90 -51.46 -31.87
CA GLU A 681 5.47 -50.74 -30.70
C GLU A 681 6.84 -51.29 -30.22
N ASP A 682 7.23 -52.54 -30.56
CA ASP A 682 8.39 -53.21 -29.95
C ASP A 682 9.47 -53.77 -30.93
N SER A 683 9.53 -53.31 -32.19
CA SER A 683 10.54 -53.77 -33.18
C SER A 683 10.98 -52.66 -34.15
N ILE A 684 12.05 -52.86 -34.93
CA ILE A 684 12.45 -51.93 -36.01
C ILE A 684 11.20 -51.61 -36.85
N SER A 685 10.77 -50.36 -36.83
CA SER A 685 9.50 -49.98 -37.44
C SER A 685 9.59 -50.19 -38.96
N LEU A 686 8.47 -50.61 -39.57
CA LEU A 686 8.34 -50.69 -41.03
C LEU A 686 8.73 -49.35 -41.68
N PHE A 687 8.48 -48.24 -40.98
CA PHE A 687 8.89 -46.90 -41.36
C PHE A 687 10.42 -46.74 -41.40
N ASP A 688 11.14 -47.12 -40.35
CA ASP A 688 12.62 -47.06 -40.29
C ASP A 688 13.26 -47.91 -41.40
N LEU A 689 12.73 -49.11 -41.62
CA LEU A 689 13.20 -49.99 -42.68
C LEU A 689 12.92 -49.38 -44.07
N SER A 690 11.77 -48.74 -44.23
CA SER A 690 11.39 -48.03 -45.44
C SER A 690 12.30 -46.82 -45.72
N ILE A 691 12.67 -46.04 -44.69
CA ILE A 691 13.63 -44.93 -44.79
C ILE A 691 15.00 -45.43 -45.29
N VAL A 692 15.55 -46.44 -44.61
CA VAL A 692 16.85 -47.01 -44.97
C VAL A 692 16.84 -47.54 -46.40
N THR A 693 15.71 -48.11 -46.82
CA THR A 693 15.54 -48.64 -48.18
C THR A 693 15.34 -47.53 -49.22
N PHE A 694 14.69 -46.42 -48.86
CA PHE A 694 14.56 -45.25 -49.73
C PHE A 694 15.94 -44.64 -50.03
N TYR A 695 16.73 -44.32 -49.00
CA TYR A 695 18.04 -43.68 -49.19
C TYR A 695 19.16 -44.65 -49.62
N GLY A 696 19.18 -45.88 -49.09
CA GLY A 696 20.23 -46.85 -49.32
C GLY A 696 19.93 -47.85 -50.44
N GLY A 697 18.65 -48.08 -50.75
CA GLY A 697 18.18 -49.14 -51.64
C GLY A 697 18.74 -49.06 -53.07
N PRO A 698 18.65 -47.90 -53.77
CA PRO A 698 19.19 -47.75 -55.12
C PRO A 698 20.69 -48.08 -55.21
N ILE A 699 21.48 -47.63 -54.24
CA ILE A 699 22.93 -47.86 -54.19
C ILE A 699 23.21 -49.34 -53.92
N LEU A 700 22.61 -49.90 -52.87
CA LEU A 700 22.80 -51.30 -52.49
C LEU A 700 22.35 -52.25 -53.59
N PHE A 701 21.23 -51.98 -54.25
CA PHE A 701 20.73 -52.81 -55.35
C PHE A 701 21.66 -52.83 -56.54
N ILE A 702 22.08 -51.67 -57.03
CA ILE A 702 22.95 -51.58 -58.19
C ILE A 702 24.32 -52.18 -57.88
N LEU A 703 24.87 -51.94 -56.68
CA LEU A 703 26.11 -52.57 -56.23
C LEU A 703 25.98 -54.09 -56.11
N CYS A 704 24.96 -54.61 -55.44
CA CYS A 704 24.73 -56.05 -55.33
C CYS A 704 24.53 -56.70 -56.70
N LEU A 705 23.75 -56.06 -57.58
CA LEU A 705 23.53 -56.54 -58.95
C LEU A 705 24.85 -56.60 -59.72
N THR A 706 25.71 -55.57 -59.62
CA THR A 706 27.03 -55.60 -60.27
C THR A 706 27.97 -56.63 -59.66
N LEU A 707 28.01 -56.76 -58.34
CA LEU A 707 28.88 -57.70 -57.65
C LEU A 707 28.50 -59.15 -57.98
N ILE A 708 27.19 -59.47 -57.96
CA ILE A 708 26.68 -60.80 -58.29
C ILE A 708 26.92 -61.14 -59.77
N THR A 709 26.64 -60.21 -60.68
CA THR A 709 26.67 -60.50 -62.12
C THR A 709 28.03 -60.30 -62.77
N GLN A 710 28.84 -59.35 -62.30
CA GLN A 710 30.09 -58.94 -62.95
C GLN A 710 31.33 -59.05 -62.07
N ARG A 711 31.18 -59.21 -60.74
CA ARG A 711 32.29 -59.23 -59.77
C ARG A 711 33.28 -58.07 -59.98
N ARG A 712 32.75 -56.86 -60.20
CA ARG A 712 33.47 -55.58 -60.26
C ARG A 712 32.49 -54.41 -60.17
N LEU A 713 32.99 -53.23 -59.83
CA LEU A 713 32.29 -51.97 -60.09
C LEU A 713 32.22 -51.71 -61.59
N ALA A 714 31.12 -51.10 -62.02
CA ALA A 714 30.88 -50.77 -63.41
C ALA A 714 30.51 -49.29 -63.60
N ILE A 715 30.84 -48.74 -64.76
CA ILE A 715 30.60 -47.36 -65.20
C ILE A 715 29.10 -47.06 -65.21
N TRP A 716 28.28 -48.05 -65.57
CA TRP A 716 26.82 -47.90 -65.59
C TRP A 716 26.21 -47.80 -64.19
N ASN A 717 26.96 -48.11 -63.11
CA ASN A 717 26.43 -48.05 -61.75
C ASN A 717 25.99 -46.64 -61.37
N LEU A 718 26.79 -45.63 -61.70
CA LEU A 718 26.49 -44.24 -61.35
C LEU A 718 25.19 -43.72 -62.01
N PRO A 719 25.02 -43.77 -63.35
CA PRO A 719 23.77 -43.36 -63.97
C PRO A 719 22.58 -44.26 -63.57
N ALA A 720 22.80 -45.55 -63.28
CA ALA A 720 21.73 -46.42 -62.80
C ALA A 720 21.26 -46.05 -61.38
N CYS A 721 22.17 -45.79 -60.45
CA CYS A 721 21.82 -45.31 -59.10
C CYS A 721 21.04 -44.00 -59.17
N LEU A 722 21.55 -43.01 -59.92
CA LEU A 722 20.88 -41.72 -60.09
C LEU A 722 19.53 -41.85 -60.77
N GLY A 723 19.41 -42.77 -61.76
CA GLY A 723 18.15 -43.07 -62.42
C GLY A 723 17.11 -43.67 -61.49
N LEU A 724 17.52 -44.56 -60.57
CA LEU A 724 16.62 -45.13 -59.58
C LEU A 724 16.20 -44.12 -58.51
N PHE A 725 17.10 -43.26 -58.03
CA PHE A 725 16.72 -42.16 -57.14
C PHE A 725 15.73 -41.20 -57.81
N SER A 726 16.01 -40.83 -59.07
CA SER A 726 15.09 -40.01 -59.86
C SER A 726 13.71 -40.66 -60.01
N PHE A 727 13.66 -41.97 -60.24
CA PHE A 727 12.39 -42.72 -60.30
C PHE A 727 11.65 -42.76 -58.95
N GLN A 728 12.36 -42.92 -57.83
CA GLN A 728 11.74 -42.84 -56.50
C GLN A 728 11.20 -41.43 -56.21
N THR A 729 11.94 -40.38 -56.58
CA THR A 729 11.46 -39.00 -56.50
C THR A 729 10.23 -38.78 -57.37
N TRP A 730 10.16 -39.36 -58.55
CA TRP A 730 8.98 -39.29 -59.40
C TRP A 730 7.73 -39.88 -58.74
N ILE A 731 7.86 -41.05 -58.10
CA ILE A 731 6.77 -41.67 -57.33
C ILE A 731 6.35 -40.76 -56.17
N THR A 732 7.33 -40.18 -55.47
CA THR A 732 7.09 -39.22 -54.37
C THR A 732 6.31 -38.01 -54.87
N ASN A 733 6.71 -37.43 -56.00
CA ASN A 733 6.03 -36.30 -56.62
C ASN A 733 4.59 -36.62 -57.06
N ILE A 734 4.32 -37.86 -57.51
CA ILE A 734 2.95 -38.28 -57.84
C ILE A 734 2.07 -38.29 -56.59
N ILE A 735 2.58 -38.83 -55.49
CA ILE A 735 1.85 -38.91 -54.22
C ILE A 735 1.67 -37.50 -53.64
N ALA A 736 2.73 -36.69 -53.61
CA ALA A 736 2.67 -35.28 -53.20
C ALA A 736 1.61 -34.50 -54.00
N SER A 737 1.56 -34.68 -55.32
CA SER A 737 0.58 -34.03 -56.19
C SER A 737 -0.85 -34.50 -55.93
N LYS A 738 -1.05 -35.76 -55.52
CA LYS A 738 -2.36 -36.30 -55.17
C LYS A 738 -2.90 -35.68 -53.88
N HIS A 739 -2.01 -35.36 -52.95
CA HIS A 739 -2.33 -34.78 -51.63
C HIS A 739 -2.12 -33.25 -51.58
N HIS A 740 -2.08 -32.59 -52.74
CA HIS A 740 -1.95 -31.13 -52.87
C HIS A 740 -0.71 -30.51 -52.19
N ILE A 741 0.36 -31.28 -52.01
CA ILE A 741 1.62 -30.82 -51.43
C ILE A 741 2.44 -30.10 -52.50
N ALA A 742 3.00 -28.95 -52.14
CA ALA A 742 3.82 -28.14 -53.04
C ALA A 742 5.14 -28.85 -53.39
N ILE A 743 5.36 -29.07 -54.68
CA ILE A 743 6.61 -29.69 -55.20
C ILE A 743 7.47 -28.58 -55.77
N THR A 744 8.68 -28.43 -55.25
CA THR A 744 9.66 -27.49 -55.81
C THR A 744 10.05 -27.88 -57.24
N THR A 745 10.35 -26.88 -58.05
CA THR A 745 10.70 -27.03 -59.46
C THR A 745 11.88 -27.98 -59.66
N GLU A 746 12.87 -27.93 -58.78
CA GLU A 746 14.07 -28.77 -58.79
C GLU A 746 13.73 -30.24 -58.61
N TRP A 747 12.87 -30.56 -57.64
CA TRP A 747 12.44 -31.93 -57.35
C TRP A 747 11.50 -32.48 -58.42
N ALA A 748 10.65 -31.62 -59.01
CA ALA A 748 9.85 -31.96 -60.17
C ALA A 748 10.75 -32.38 -61.34
N TYR A 749 11.76 -31.56 -61.70
CA TYR A 749 12.69 -31.88 -62.78
C TYR A 749 13.57 -33.09 -62.49
N PHE A 750 14.09 -33.21 -61.26
CA PHE A 750 14.88 -34.37 -60.85
C PHE A 750 14.08 -35.66 -61.00
N GLY A 751 12.79 -35.65 -60.66
CA GLY A 751 11.89 -36.78 -60.86
C GLY A 751 11.78 -37.25 -62.32
N TYR A 752 12.03 -36.41 -63.32
CA TYR A 752 11.98 -36.83 -64.74
C TYR A 752 13.32 -37.31 -65.31
N LEU A 753 14.44 -37.14 -64.59
CA LEU A 753 15.76 -37.48 -65.10
C LEU A 753 15.96 -38.98 -65.36
N PHE A 754 15.20 -39.88 -64.73
CA PHE A 754 15.30 -41.33 -64.94
C PHE A 754 15.05 -41.70 -66.40
N ALA A 755 14.22 -40.92 -67.11
CA ALA A 755 13.93 -41.11 -68.52
C ALA A 755 15.17 -41.00 -69.41
N GLY A 756 16.20 -40.24 -68.98
CA GLY A 756 17.50 -40.17 -69.65
C GLY A 756 18.57 -41.05 -68.98
N LEU A 757 18.59 -41.09 -67.64
CA LEU A 757 19.61 -41.77 -66.86
C LEU A 757 19.54 -43.30 -66.97
N ILE A 758 18.35 -43.89 -67.05
CA ILE A 758 18.19 -45.35 -67.23
C ILE A 758 18.68 -45.77 -68.62
N PRO A 759 18.27 -45.12 -69.72
CA PRO A 759 18.89 -45.34 -71.03
C PRO A 759 20.40 -45.16 -71.06
N LEU A 760 20.91 -44.11 -70.41
CA LEU A 760 22.34 -43.85 -70.32
C LEU A 760 23.08 -44.99 -69.58
N ALA A 761 22.48 -45.54 -68.53
CA ALA A 761 23.01 -46.70 -67.83
C ALA A 761 23.06 -47.94 -68.72
N ILE A 762 22.00 -48.20 -69.50
CA ILE A 762 21.97 -49.31 -70.48
C ILE A 762 23.04 -49.10 -71.56
N TYR A 763 23.19 -47.87 -72.06
CA TYR A 763 24.23 -47.52 -73.02
C TYR A 763 25.64 -47.74 -72.44
N ALA A 764 25.89 -47.25 -71.21
CA ALA A 764 27.17 -47.45 -70.52
C ALA A 764 27.47 -48.94 -70.29
N TRP A 765 26.44 -49.72 -69.94
CA TRP A 765 26.53 -51.19 -69.77
C TRP A 765 26.92 -51.89 -71.08
N HIS A 766 26.43 -51.40 -72.22
CA HIS A 766 26.85 -51.87 -73.55
C HIS A 766 28.26 -51.40 -73.93
N PHE A 767 28.59 -50.12 -73.69
CA PHE A 767 29.90 -49.54 -73.98
C PHE A 767 31.02 -50.30 -73.27
N GLU A 768 30.83 -50.70 -72.02
CA GLU A 768 31.80 -51.51 -71.27
C GLU A 768 32.15 -52.85 -71.93
N ARG A 769 31.23 -53.41 -72.73
CA ARG A 769 31.46 -54.68 -73.44
C ARG A 769 32.08 -54.50 -74.82
N SER A 770 32.09 -53.26 -75.34
CA SER A 770 32.74 -52.90 -76.60
C SER A 770 34.28 -52.93 -76.48
N ALA A 771 34.98 -52.99 -77.61
CA ALA A 771 36.44 -52.99 -77.64
C ALA A 771 37.05 -51.74 -76.99
N GLY A 772 36.43 -50.57 -77.16
CA GLY A 772 36.88 -49.30 -76.57
C GLY A 772 36.68 -49.22 -75.05
N GLY A 773 35.59 -49.78 -74.52
CA GLY A 773 35.26 -49.73 -73.08
C GLY A 773 35.97 -50.76 -72.20
N ARG A 774 36.54 -51.83 -72.78
CA ARG A 774 37.23 -52.90 -72.04
C ARG A 774 38.44 -52.41 -71.24
N SER A 775 39.18 -51.43 -71.75
CA SER A 775 40.33 -50.84 -71.05
C SER A 775 39.91 -50.12 -69.77
N THR A 776 38.81 -49.36 -69.83
CA THR A 776 38.21 -48.67 -68.69
C THR A 776 37.58 -49.66 -67.71
N ALA A 777 36.93 -50.71 -68.20
CA ALA A 777 36.39 -51.78 -67.35
C ALA A 777 37.50 -52.54 -66.58
N LEU A 778 38.69 -52.70 -67.17
CA LEU A 778 39.86 -53.27 -66.49
C LEU A 778 40.36 -52.36 -65.36
N LYS A 779 40.40 -51.05 -65.59
CA LYS A 779 40.73 -50.04 -64.55
C LYS A 779 39.73 -50.08 -63.39
N MET A 780 38.43 -50.23 -63.68
CA MET A 780 37.41 -50.40 -62.65
C MET A 780 37.56 -51.70 -61.86
N LYS A 781 38.01 -52.79 -62.50
CA LYS A 781 38.32 -54.05 -61.82
C LYS A 781 39.51 -53.90 -60.85
N THR A 782 40.56 -53.18 -61.25
CA THR A 782 41.68 -52.86 -60.34
C THR A 782 41.26 -51.96 -59.18
N LEU A 783 40.39 -50.98 -59.43
CA LEU A 783 39.82 -50.13 -58.37
C LEU A 783 39.00 -50.96 -57.38
N SER A 784 38.18 -51.88 -57.87
CA SER A 784 37.34 -52.74 -57.02
C SER A 784 38.18 -53.64 -56.11
N ARG A 785 39.34 -54.12 -56.57
CA ARG A 785 40.31 -54.86 -55.76
C ARG A 785 40.96 -53.99 -54.68
N LYS A 786 41.32 -52.74 -55.01
CA LYS A 786 41.87 -51.79 -54.02
C LYS A 786 40.88 -51.43 -52.92
N LEU A 787 39.58 -51.39 -53.24
CA LEU A 787 38.50 -51.11 -52.30
C LEU A 787 38.11 -52.32 -51.43
N GLY A 788 38.79 -53.47 -51.55
CA GLY A 788 38.51 -54.65 -50.73
C GLY A 788 37.17 -55.33 -51.04
N LEU A 789 36.55 -55.03 -52.19
CA LEU A 789 35.25 -55.60 -52.58
C LEU A 789 35.36 -57.08 -53.03
N PHE A 790 36.57 -57.66 -53.06
CA PHE A 790 36.85 -59.07 -53.39
C PHE A 790 38.01 -59.62 -52.55
N TRP A 791 37.89 -60.90 -52.20
CA TRP A 791 39.00 -61.82 -51.90
C TRP A 791 39.05 -62.84 -53.04
N ASP A 792 40.24 -63.13 -53.57
CA ASP A 792 40.43 -63.99 -54.77
C ASP A 792 39.90 -65.42 -54.58
#